data_AF-A0A9P7F323-F1
#
_entry.id   AF-A0A9P7F323-F1
#
_cell.length_a   1.000
_cell.length_b   1.000
_cell.length_c   1.000
_cell.angle_alpha   90.00
_cell.angle_beta   90.00
_cell.angle_gamma   90.00
#
_symmetry.space_group_name_H-M   'P 1'
#
loop_
_entity.id
_entity.type
_entity.pdbx_description
1 polymer ?
#
loop_
_entity_poly.entity_id
_entity_poly.type
_entity_poly.pdbx_seq_one_letter_code
_entity_poly.pdbx_strand_id
1 'polypeptide(L)'
;MIPATQLSQLPQDVRKLVRRVYMNRSVADFEKLCNRLSDCSASELCILQPVLYMYLDPDRIPAKSTPAAATDIELVYRSLLVIVATLGYIDGSGIGSAGSEKQYLISAWNRVAPWLIFFHDQFIMCRANYRPVDKMAAIRVVASLLFHVLIVSDKRSGATLLTTPALYRPIAELWLLALETKDKDVVCLSSSSGPAHITSFRVFGSFSVSSCIQDESFVPILLEVSGGIDAVTSAALKYLKSLRSMAKDPDIASNAVKLKLLIPMFSHCIRIIATTSMLDAAIREAYVLRQSVKEIFWALHVLQSLPLGKESMPQALAPSFTYLDFLLKRADDPVSALHQALCARAFETMVHISPSGPLPVEMKVVETDPRRINEAFFWILFKYILHDKILSYVCKHVDAWSNDLGPVVRQEKHLLDIWSHIEQTIRAYGALRFKAETICWPSPSEKGWVLQCHCGGTAEDIRFRQCAGCQVVRYCSKRCQRDSWHSHHRLSCNFLKAAVGSSTPHRMKRSLRLLAAVEVAHKQRKWDNILRLVAAAQCKYPEDQERLVVELALDKRQESVRPLRDYLFLFNGLSENEVVDRLSSWPDTRGQLEGLQGPFLCSVITIHDRYWSRQILFSPCMALDMEIYGDSATNAQP
;
A
#
# COMPACT_ATOMS: atom_id res chain seq x y z
N MET A 1 -38.74 -22.96 -23.50
CA MET A 1 -38.59 -24.01 -24.55
C MET A 1 -37.93 -23.38 -25.76
N ILE A 2 -37.05 -24.10 -26.46
CA ILE A 2 -36.41 -23.58 -27.68
C ILE A 2 -37.44 -23.64 -28.82
N PRO A 3 -37.69 -22.53 -29.54
CA PRO A 3 -38.53 -22.52 -30.73
C PRO A 3 -38.08 -23.61 -31.72
N ALA A 4 -39.03 -24.37 -32.27
CA ALA A 4 -38.73 -25.44 -33.22
C ALA A 4 -37.90 -24.97 -34.43
N THR A 5 -38.09 -23.71 -34.83
CA THR A 5 -37.36 -23.02 -35.90
C THR A 5 -35.87 -22.80 -35.58
N GLN A 6 -35.53 -22.53 -34.32
CA GLN A 6 -34.13 -22.44 -33.88
C GLN A 6 -33.49 -23.82 -33.77
N LEU A 7 -34.23 -24.80 -33.24
CA LEU A 7 -33.76 -26.19 -33.17
C LEU A 7 -33.41 -26.74 -34.57
N SER A 8 -34.18 -26.42 -35.61
CA SER A 8 -33.91 -26.89 -36.98
C SER A 8 -32.59 -26.40 -37.57
N GLN A 9 -31.99 -25.34 -37.02
CA GLN A 9 -30.68 -24.83 -37.45
C GLN A 9 -29.52 -25.69 -36.91
N LEU A 10 -29.76 -26.55 -35.93
CA LEU A 10 -28.74 -27.45 -35.39
C LEU A 10 -28.55 -28.72 -36.25
N PRO A 11 -27.32 -29.27 -36.31
CA PRO A 11 -27.03 -30.55 -36.92
C PRO A 11 -27.97 -31.65 -36.40
N GLN A 12 -28.34 -32.59 -37.28
CA GLN A 12 -29.37 -33.60 -36.95
C GLN A 12 -28.96 -34.49 -35.78
N ASP A 13 -27.68 -34.83 -35.67
CA ASP A 13 -27.09 -35.56 -34.55
C ASP A 13 -27.20 -34.77 -33.23
N VAL A 14 -26.87 -33.48 -33.26
CA VAL A 14 -27.01 -32.57 -32.10
C VAL A 14 -28.48 -32.45 -31.67
N ARG A 15 -29.42 -32.27 -32.61
CA ARG A 15 -30.86 -32.26 -32.31
C ARG A 15 -31.33 -33.54 -31.63
N LYS A 16 -30.88 -34.71 -32.13
CA LYS A 16 -31.22 -36.01 -31.54
C LYS A 16 -30.67 -36.12 -30.11
N LEU A 17 -29.45 -35.63 -29.87
CA LEU A 17 -28.87 -35.59 -28.53
C LEU A 17 -29.65 -34.64 -27.61
N VAL A 18 -29.96 -33.42 -28.03
CA VAL A 18 -30.77 -32.46 -27.26
C VAL A 18 -32.11 -33.06 -26.84
N ARG A 19 -32.82 -33.72 -27.76
CA ARG A 19 -34.10 -34.38 -27.45
C ARG A 19 -33.94 -35.50 -26.41
N ARG A 20 -32.90 -36.33 -26.54
CA ARG A 20 -32.62 -37.41 -25.58
C ARG A 20 -32.22 -36.88 -24.21
N VAL A 21 -31.38 -35.86 -24.18
CA VAL A 21 -30.98 -35.17 -22.95
C VAL A 21 -32.22 -34.61 -22.25
N TYR A 22 -33.06 -33.89 -22.98
CA TYR A 22 -34.29 -33.28 -22.45
C TYR A 22 -35.29 -34.33 -21.92
N MET A 23 -35.59 -35.37 -22.70
CA MET A 23 -36.63 -36.34 -22.35
C MET A 23 -36.18 -37.37 -21.32
N ASN A 24 -34.92 -37.85 -21.42
CA ASN A 24 -34.46 -39.00 -20.65
C ASN A 24 -33.55 -38.60 -19.48
N ARG A 25 -33.16 -37.33 -19.36
CA ARG A 25 -32.18 -36.85 -18.35
C ARG A 25 -30.90 -37.70 -18.31
N SER A 26 -30.49 -38.23 -19.47
CA SER A 26 -29.38 -39.16 -19.60
C SER A 26 -28.05 -38.41 -19.52
N VAL A 27 -27.28 -38.65 -18.45
CA VAL A 27 -25.92 -38.08 -18.27
C VAL A 27 -25.01 -38.47 -19.44
N ALA A 28 -25.09 -39.72 -19.91
CA ALA A 28 -24.27 -40.23 -21.01
C ALA A 28 -24.62 -39.55 -22.35
N ASP A 29 -25.90 -39.27 -22.61
CA ASP A 29 -26.28 -38.50 -23.80
C ASP A 29 -25.87 -37.03 -23.66
N PHE A 30 -25.87 -36.48 -22.44
CA PHE A 30 -25.41 -35.12 -22.22
C PHE A 30 -23.90 -34.99 -22.37
N GLU A 31 -23.13 -35.98 -21.92
CA GLU A 31 -21.70 -36.09 -22.19
C GLU A 31 -21.39 -36.12 -23.69
N LYS A 32 -22.13 -36.95 -24.45
CA LYS A 32 -22.02 -36.99 -25.91
C LYS A 32 -22.35 -35.63 -26.53
N LEU A 33 -23.34 -34.92 -25.99
CA LEU A 33 -23.64 -33.56 -26.41
C LEU A 33 -22.45 -32.64 -26.12
N CYS A 34 -21.92 -32.62 -24.89
CA CYS A 34 -20.77 -31.80 -24.50
C CYS A 34 -19.55 -32.01 -25.42
N ASN A 35 -19.24 -33.27 -25.76
CA ASN A 35 -18.13 -33.59 -26.65
C ASN A 35 -18.33 -33.09 -28.08
N ARG A 36 -19.57 -32.90 -28.53
CA ARG A 36 -19.87 -32.31 -29.85
C ARG A 36 -19.86 -30.79 -29.85
N LEU A 37 -19.92 -30.16 -28.68
CA LEU A 37 -19.95 -28.70 -28.58
C LEU A 37 -18.60 -28.05 -28.89
N SER A 38 -17.50 -28.78 -28.80
CA SER A 38 -16.19 -28.29 -29.29
C SER A 38 -16.20 -28.02 -30.79
N ASP A 39 -17.08 -28.69 -31.53
CA ASP A 39 -17.18 -28.59 -32.99
C ASP A 39 -18.29 -27.63 -33.43
N CYS A 40 -19.07 -27.10 -32.48
CA CYS A 40 -20.18 -26.19 -32.76
C CYS A 40 -19.69 -24.76 -32.99
N SER A 41 -20.31 -24.08 -33.93
CA SER A 41 -20.17 -22.65 -34.17
C SER A 41 -20.78 -21.81 -33.03
N ALA A 42 -20.39 -20.54 -32.92
CA ALA A 42 -20.95 -19.61 -31.94
C ALA A 42 -22.49 -19.54 -31.99
N SER A 43 -23.07 -19.52 -33.19
CA SER A 43 -24.53 -19.47 -33.37
C SER A 43 -25.23 -20.73 -32.89
N GLU A 44 -24.63 -21.91 -33.12
CA GLU A 44 -25.16 -23.19 -32.60
C GLU A 44 -25.10 -23.23 -31.07
N LEU A 45 -24.01 -22.74 -30.48
CA LEU A 45 -23.89 -22.62 -29.01
C LEU A 45 -24.96 -21.68 -28.43
N CYS A 46 -25.29 -20.58 -29.11
CA CYS A 46 -26.38 -19.68 -28.70
C CYS A 46 -27.74 -20.38 -28.68
N ILE A 47 -28.06 -21.17 -29.72
CA ILE A 47 -29.31 -21.93 -29.80
C ILE A 47 -29.41 -22.95 -28.66
N LEU A 48 -28.28 -23.48 -28.21
CA LEU A 48 -28.21 -24.50 -27.16
C LEU A 48 -28.29 -23.93 -25.75
N GLN A 49 -28.10 -22.61 -25.54
CA GLN A 49 -28.13 -22.01 -24.20
C GLN A 49 -29.38 -22.41 -23.40
N PRO A 50 -30.63 -22.32 -23.91
CA PRO A 50 -31.79 -22.70 -23.09
C PRO A 50 -31.80 -24.17 -22.64
N VAL A 51 -31.12 -25.08 -23.35
CA VAL A 51 -30.94 -26.48 -22.89
C VAL A 51 -30.01 -26.53 -21.68
N LEU A 52 -28.90 -25.78 -21.72
CA LEU A 52 -27.88 -25.79 -20.67
C LEU A 52 -28.43 -25.26 -19.35
N TYR A 53 -29.21 -24.17 -19.41
CA TYR A 53 -29.75 -23.51 -18.22
C TYR A 53 -31.02 -24.18 -17.66
N MET A 54 -31.62 -25.13 -18.38
CA MET A 54 -32.79 -25.86 -17.90
C MET A 54 -32.51 -26.68 -16.64
N TYR A 55 -31.28 -27.19 -16.49
CA TYR A 55 -30.90 -27.96 -15.31
C TYR A 55 -30.52 -27.09 -14.10
N LEU A 56 -30.38 -25.78 -14.29
CA LEU A 56 -29.92 -24.84 -13.26
C LEU A 56 -31.06 -24.25 -12.43
N ASP A 57 -32.21 -24.92 -12.38
CA ASP A 57 -33.35 -24.48 -11.58
C ASP A 57 -33.00 -24.51 -10.07
N PRO A 58 -33.08 -23.37 -9.34
CA PRO A 58 -32.77 -23.31 -7.91
C PRO A 58 -33.60 -24.28 -7.06
N ASP A 59 -34.84 -24.57 -7.46
CA ASP A 59 -35.73 -25.47 -6.71
C ASP A 59 -35.27 -26.93 -6.74
N ARG A 60 -34.29 -27.26 -7.62
CA ARG A 60 -33.72 -28.60 -7.76
C ARG A 60 -32.42 -28.78 -6.98
N ILE A 61 -31.95 -27.75 -6.28
CA ILE A 61 -30.73 -27.83 -5.47
C ILE A 61 -31.00 -28.77 -4.29
N PRO A 62 -30.31 -29.92 -4.19
CA PRO A 62 -30.51 -30.80 -3.06
C PRO A 62 -29.88 -30.17 -1.81
N ALA A 63 -30.43 -30.45 -0.63
CA ALA A 63 -29.85 -29.94 0.62
C ALA A 63 -28.43 -30.48 0.89
N LYS A 64 -28.10 -31.68 0.38
CA LYS A 64 -26.80 -32.36 0.50
C LYS A 64 -26.53 -33.21 -0.72
N SER A 65 -25.25 -33.47 -1.01
CA SER A 65 -24.87 -34.47 -2.03
C SER A 65 -25.22 -35.88 -1.57
N THR A 66 -26.16 -36.53 -2.26
CA THR A 66 -26.61 -37.91 -1.98
C THR A 66 -26.65 -38.74 -3.27
N PRO A 67 -26.61 -40.09 -3.20
CA PRO A 67 -26.73 -40.94 -4.38
C PRO A 67 -28.02 -40.68 -5.18
N ALA A 68 -29.13 -40.35 -4.51
CA ALA A 68 -30.41 -40.04 -5.15
C ALA A 68 -30.35 -38.74 -5.99
N ALA A 69 -29.51 -37.78 -5.59
CA ALA A 69 -29.30 -36.52 -6.30
C ALA A 69 -28.13 -36.59 -7.31
N ALA A 70 -27.44 -37.73 -7.43
CA ALA A 70 -26.21 -37.86 -8.21
C ALA A 70 -26.41 -37.46 -9.68
N THR A 71 -27.48 -37.95 -10.31
CA THR A 71 -27.82 -37.63 -11.70
C THR A 71 -28.06 -36.14 -11.90
N ASP A 72 -28.78 -35.50 -10.97
CA ASP A 72 -29.12 -34.07 -11.06
C ASP A 72 -27.87 -33.20 -10.90
N ILE A 73 -27.01 -33.53 -9.93
CA ILE A 73 -25.72 -32.85 -9.70
C ILE A 73 -24.82 -32.99 -10.93
N GLU A 74 -24.74 -34.18 -11.51
CA GLU A 74 -23.87 -34.44 -12.67
C GLU A 74 -24.37 -33.72 -13.94
N LEU A 75 -25.70 -33.66 -14.15
CA LEU A 75 -26.28 -32.87 -15.23
C LEU A 75 -25.97 -31.37 -15.04
N VAL A 76 -26.12 -30.84 -13.82
CA VAL A 76 -25.77 -29.45 -13.53
C VAL A 76 -24.29 -29.19 -13.77
N TYR A 77 -23.41 -30.05 -13.25
CA TYR A 77 -21.97 -29.92 -13.44
C TYR A 77 -21.60 -29.82 -14.93
N ARG A 78 -22.14 -30.71 -15.75
CA ARG A 78 -21.92 -30.70 -17.21
C ARG A 78 -22.48 -29.47 -17.88
N SER A 79 -23.67 -29.00 -17.46
CA SER A 79 -24.23 -27.74 -17.95
C SER A 79 -23.31 -26.56 -17.66
N LEU A 80 -22.83 -26.44 -16.42
CA LEU A 80 -21.93 -25.39 -16.01
C LEU A 80 -20.59 -25.44 -16.76
N LEU A 81 -20.05 -26.64 -16.99
CA LEU A 81 -18.82 -26.84 -17.77
C LEU A 81 -18.97 -26.37 -19.21
N VAL A 82 -20.11 -26.68 -19.84
CA VAL A 82 -20.40 -26.22 -21.20
C VAL A 82 -20.59 -24.70 -21.25
N ILE A 83 -21.26 -24.11 -20.25
CA ILE A 83 -21.40 -22.65 -20.15
C ILE A 83 -20.01 -22.00 -20.10
N VAL A 84 -19.09 -22.52 -19.27
CA VAL A 84 -17.69 -22.05 -19.23
C VAL A 84 -17.03 -22.15 -20.60
N ALA A 85 -17.11 -23.32 -21.26
CA ALA A 85 -16.50 -23.52 -22.56
C ALA A 85 -17.05 -22.55 -23.62
N THR A 86 -18.36 -22.31 -23.60
CA THR A 86 -19.05 -21.37 -24.50
C THR A 86 -18.54 -19.95 -24.28
N LEU A 87 -18.42 -19.51 -23.03
CA LEU A 87 -17.92 -18.17 -22.69
C LEU A 87 -16.45 -18.00 -23.12
N GLY A 88 -15.62 -19.01 -22.88
CA GLY A 88 -14.22 -19.00 -23.32
C GLY A 88 -14.05 -18.94 -24.84
N TYR A 89 -14.89 -19.63 -25.60
CA TYR A 89 -14.89 -19.57 -27.06
C TYR A 89 -15.24 -18.15 -27.57
N ILE A 90 -16.26 -17.54 -26.99
CA ILE A 90 -16.71 -16.19 -27.34
C ILE A 90 -15.60 -15.16 -27.07
N ASP A 91 -14.99 -15.22 -25.88
CA ASP A 91 -13.92 -14.30 -25.47
C ASP A 91 -12.68 -14.40 -26.39
N GLY A 92 -12.37 -15.59 -26.90
CA GLY A 92 -11.22 -15.83 -27.79
C GLY A 92 -11.45 -15.43 -29.25
N SER A 93 -12.71 -15.40 -29.72
CA SER A 93 -13.03 -15.21 -31.14
C SER A 93 -12.84 -13.78 -31.65
N GLY A 94 -12.79 -12.77 -30.76
CA GLY A 94 -12.69 -11.36 -31.14
C GLY A 94 -13.89 -10.81 -31.92
N ILE A 95 -14.97 -11.60 -32.07
CA ILE A 95 -16.15 -11.19 -32.82
C ILE A 95 -16.99 -10.25 -31.95
N GLY A 96 -17.27 -9.05 -32.46
CA GLY A 96 -18.08 -8.02 -31.77
C GLY A 96 -19.54 -8.42 -31.48
N SER A 97 -19.97 -9.65 -31.77
CA SER A 97 -21.30 -10.18 -31.48
C SER A 97 -21.48 -10.61 -30.02
N ALA A 98 -20.43 -10.58 -29.20
CA ALA A 98 -20.42 -11.10 -27.82
C ALA A 98 -21.51 -10.53 -26.89
N GLY A 99 -22.21 -9.44 -27.25
CA GLY A 99 -23.22 -8.82 -26.40
C GLY A 99 -24.41 -9.73 -26.05
N SER A 100 -24.85 -10.60 -26.96
CA SER A 100 -26.10 -11.35 -26.78
C SER A 100 -26.00 -12.50 -25.79
N GLU A 101 -24.88 -13.22 -25.81
CA GLU A 101 -24.60 -14.40 -25.00
C GLU A 101 -24.26 -14.00 -23.57
N LYS A 102 -23.52 -12.90 -23.46
CA LYS A 102 -23.22 -12.22 -22.21
C LYS A 102 -24.51 -11.81 -21.48
N GLN A 103 -25.47 -11.27 -22.22
CA GLN A 103 -26.79 -10.92 -21.69
C GLN A 103 -27.56 -12.15 -21.20
N TYR A 104 -27.41 -13.30 -21.84
CA TYR A 104 -28.07 -14.54 -21.41
C TYR A 104 -27.57 -15.00 -20.04
N LEU A 105 -26.24 -15.07 -19.83
CA LEU A 105 -25.67 -15.42 -18.53
C LEU A 105 -26.15 -14.45 -17.43
N ILE A 106 -26.13 -13.15 -17.71
CA ILE A 106 -26.62 -12.12 -16.79
C ILE A 106 -28.10 -12.37 -16.44
N SER A 107 -28.95 -12.63 -17.46
CA SER A 107 -30.38 -12.87 -17.27
C SER A 107 -30.70 -14.15 -16.48
N ALA A 108 -29.81 -15.13 -16.52
CA ALA A 108 -29.94 -16.41 -15.84
C ALA A 108 -29.08 -16.51 -14.57
N TRP A 109 -28.46 -15.41 -14.12
CA TRP A 109 -27.54 -15.44 -12.97
C TRP A 109 -28.21 -15.92 -11.68
N ASN A 110 -29.48 -15.56 -11.48
CA ASN A 110 -30.30 -16.05 -10.37
C ASN A 110 -30.48 -17.57 -10.34
N ARG A 111 -30.25 -18.26 -11.47
CA ARG A 111 -30.24 -19.72 -11.60
C ARG A 111 -28.85 -20.29 -11.38
N VAL A 112 -27.82 -19.62 -11.90
CA VAL A 112 -26.43 -20.08 -11.82
C VAL A 112 -25.86 -19.93 -10.40
N ALA A 113 -26.01 -18.77 -9.77
CA ALA A 113 -25.36 -18.46 -8.50
C ALA A 113 -25.71 -19.43 -7.36
N PRO A 114 -26.98 -19.83 -7.14
CA PRO A 114 -27.32 -20.83 -6.12
C PRO A 114 -26.61 -22.17 -6.31
N TRP A 115 -26.45 -22.62 -7.56
CA TRP A 115 -25.68 -23.84 -7.85
C TRP A 115 -24.19 -23.65 -7.59
N LEU A 116 -23.60 -22.48 -7.89
CA LEU A 116 -22.20 -22.21 -7.55
C LEU A 116 -21.94 -22.32 -6.04
N ILE A 117 -22.85 -21.78 -5.22
CA ILE A 117 -22.81 -21.87 -3.75
C ILE A 117 -22.91 -23.33 -3.32
N PHE A 118 -23.87 -24.08 -3.86
CA PHE A 118 -24.01 -25.51 -3.57
C PHE A 118 -22.73 -26.30 -3.89
N PHE A 119 -22.12 -26.08 -5.06
CA PHE A 119 -20.90 -26.78 -5.46
C PHE A 119 -19.71 -26.42 -4.55
N HIS A 120 -19.61 -25.14 -4.22
CA HIS A 120 -18.62 -24.64 -3.28
C HIS A 120 -18.76 -25.32 -1.91
N ASP A 121 -19.96 -25.29 -1.32
CA ASP A 121 -20.20 -25.81 0.03
C ASP A 121 -20.01 -27.31 0.08
N GLN A 122 -20.55 -28.07 -0.88
CA GLN A 122 -20.56 -29.54 -0.84
C GLN A 122 -19.25 -30.18 -1.31
N PHE A 123 -18.60 -29.64 -2.35
CA PHE A 123 -17.46 -30.31 -3.00
C PHE A 123 -16.12 -29.65 -2.73
N ILE A 124 -16.09 -28.34 -2.45
CA ILE A 124 -14.85 -27.59 -2.24
C ILE A 124 -14.51 -27.52 -0.75
N MET A 125 -15.43 -26.99 0.06
CA MET A 125 -15.20 -26.73 1.48
C MET A 125 -15.57 -27.92 2.37
N CYS A 126 -16.71 -28.56 2.14
CA CYS A 126 -17.10 -29.76 2.91
C CYS A 126 -16.52 -31.05 2.34
N ARG A 127 -16.32 -32.02 3.25
CA ARG A 127 -16.17 -33.43 2.88
C ARG A 127 -17.55 -34.04 2.70
N ALA A 128 -18.21 -33.80 1.57
CA ALA A 128 -19.42 -34.53 1.23
C ALA A 128 -19.14 -36.05 1.29
N ASN A 129 -20.05 -36.78 1.93
CA ASN A 129 -19.96 -38.25 2.06
C ASN A 129 -20.05 -38.96 0.71
N TYR A 130 -20.72 -38.33 -0.25
CA TYR A 130 -20.85 -38.81 -1.63
C TYR A 130 -20.41 -37.71 -2.59
N ARG A 131 -19.50 -38.04 -3.53
CA ARG A 131 -18.86 -37.09 -4.45
C ARG A 131 -19.02 -37.56 -5.88
N PRO A 132 -20.15 -37.23 -6.56
CA PRO A 132 -20.29 -37.50 -7.98
C PRO A 132 -19.33 -36.63 -8.81
N VAL A 133 -18.93 -35.47 -8.27
CA VAL A 133 -17.98 -34.54 -8.87
C VAL A 133 -16.75 -34.44 -7.97
N ASP A 134 -15.56 -34.56 -8.56
CA ASP A 134 -14.32 -34.43 -7.81
C ASP A 134 -14.07 -32.96 -7.39
N LYS A 135 -13.32 -32.78 -6.30
CA LYS A 135 -13.05 -31.45 -5.73
C LYS A 135 -12.37 -30.51 -6.76
N MET A 136 -11.49 -31.03 -7.61
CA MET A 136 -10.75 -30.22 -8.57
C MET A 136 -11.63 -29.80 -9.76
N ALA A 137 -12.51 -30.67 -10.22
CA ALA A 137 -13.55 -30.35 -11.18
C ALA A 137 -14.52 -29.28 -10.65
N ALA A 138 -14.94 -29.40 -9.39
CA ALA A 138 -15.78 -28.40 -8.74
C ALA A 138 -15.08 -27.04 -8.64
N ILE A 139 -13.81 -27.00 -8.19
CA ILE A 139 -13.01 -25.77 -8.16
C ILE A 139 -12.90 -25.18 -9.57
N ARG A 140 -12.61 -26.02 -10.58
CA ARG A 140 -12.48 -25.59 -11.98
C ARG A 140 -13.74 -24.88 -12.45
N VAL A 141 -14.89 -25.53 -12.31
CA VAL A 141 -16.13 -24.97 -12.86
C VAL A 141 -16.57 -23.72 -12.12
N VAL A 142 -16.47 -23.70 -10.78
CA VAL A 142 -16.88 -22.54 -9.97
C VAL A 142 -15.96 -21.35 -10.24
N ALA A 143 -14.64 -21.56 -10.20
CA ALA A 143 -13.67 -20.48 -10.44
C ALA A 143 -13.76 -19.92 -11.87
N SER A 144 -13.92 -20.80 -12.88
CA SER A 144 -14.07 -20.36 -14.26
C SER A 144 -15.36 -19.58 -14.50
N LEU A 145 -16.48 -19.98 -13.89
CA LEU A 145 -17.73 -19.22 -14.03
C LEU A 145 -17.65 -17.85 -13.40
N LEU A 146 -17.12 -17.75 -12.17
CA LEU A 146 -16.90 -16.47 -11.50
C LEU A 146 -16.00 -15.56 -12.34
N PHE A 147 -14.96 -16.12 -12.96
CA PHE A 147 -14.07 -15.38 -13.85
C PHE A 147 -14.73 -14.92 -15.14
N HIS A 148 -15.48 -15.79 -15.83
CA HIS A 148 -16.14 -15.36 -17.06
C HIS A 148 -17.19 -14.31 -16.78
N VAL A 149 -17.95 -14.39 -15.68
CA VAL A 149 -18.91 -13.36 -15.27
C VAL A 149 -18.26 -11.97 -15.23
N LEU A 150 -17.00 -11.90 -14.81
CA LEU A 150 -16.22 -10.66 -14.72
C LEU A 150 -15.74 -10.13 -16.07
N ILE A 151 -15.23 -11.00 -16.94
CA ILE A 151 -14.78 -10.60 -18.29
C ILE A 151 -15.98 -10.20 -19.15
N VAL A 152 -17.07 -10.95 -19.01
CA VAL A 152 -18.25 -10.87 -19.83
C VAL A 152 -18.88 -9.50 -19.71
N SER A 153 -19.11 -9.07 -18.48
CA SER A 153 -19.78 -7.84 -18.18
C SER A 153 -18.98 -6.58 -18.53
N ASP A 154 -19.68 -5.52 -18.98
CA ASP A 154 -19.17 -4.16 -18.84
C ASP A 154 -18.76 -3.92 -17.37
N LYS A 155 -17.75 -3.07 -17.13
CA LYS A 155 -17.16 -2.82 -15.80
C LYS A 155 -18.22 -2.58 -14.71
N ARG A 156 -19.40 -2.05 -15.08
CA ARG A 156 -20.55 -1.83 -14.17
C ARG A 156 -21.38 -3.09 -13.91
N SER A 157 -21.75 -3.84 -14.95
CA SER A 157 -22.65 -5.00 -14.82
C SER A 157 -22.00 -6.18 -14.08
N GLY A 158 -20.67 -6.34 -14.19
CA GLY A 158 -19.94 -7.48 -13.62
C GLY A 158 -19.74 -7.36 -12.14
N ALA A 159 -19.40 -6.14 -11.74
CA ALA A 159 -19.37 -5.74 -10.35
C ALA A 159 -20.72 -6.07 -9.70
N THR A 160 -21.84 -5.80 -10.38
CA THR A 160 -23.18 -6.09 -9.84
C THR A 160 -23.43 -7.60 -9.63
N LEU A 161 -22.98 -8.47 -10.54
CA LEU A 161 -23.17 -9.92 -10.37
C LEU A 161 -22.29 -10.52 -9.29
N LEU A 162 -21.02 -10.09 -9.21
CA LEU A 162 -20.12 -10.54 -8.15
C LEU A 162 -20.43 -9.94 -6.78
N THR A 163 -21.13 -8.80 -6.72
CA THR A 163 -21.63 -8.21 -5.48
C THR A 163 -22.91 -8.85 -4.98
N THR A 164 -23.31 -10.01 -5.53
CA THR A 164 -24.33 -10.85 -4.91
C THR A 164 -23.80 -11.32 -3.55
N PRO A 165 -24.36 -10.88 -2.40
CA PRO A 165 -23.73 -11.11 -1.09
C PRO A 165 -23.54 -12.58 -0.74
N ALA A 166 -24.39 -13.46 -1.27
CA ALA A 166 -24.29 -14.91 -1.07
C ALA A 166 -23.02 -15.54 -1.69
N LEU A 167 -22.36 -14.87 -2.63
CA LEU A 167 -21.11 -15.33 -3.25
C LEU A 167 -19.84 -14.83 -2.57
N TYR A 168 -19.94 -13.90 -1.63
CA TYR A 168 -18.78 -13.31 -0.95
C TYR A 168 -17.94 -14.34 -0.20
N ARG A 169 -18.57 -15.21 0.59
CA ARG A 169 -17.86 -16.29 1.28
C ARG A 169 -17.19 -17.24 0.29
N PRO A 170 -17.87 -17.80 -0.73
CA PRO A 170 -17.24 -18.60 -1.77
C PRO A 170 -16.04 -17.94 -2.45
N ILE A 171 -16.14 -16.66 -2.79
CA ILE A 171 -15.06 -15.92 -3.46
C ILE A 171 -13.84 -15.76 -2.52
N ALA A 172 -14.07 -15.41 -1.25
CA ALA A 172 -13.01 -15.28 -0.26
C ALA A 172 -12.30 -16.62 0.01
N GLU A 173 -13.06 -17.70 0.20
CA GLU A 173 -12.54 -19.04 0.48
C GLU A 173 -11.77 -19.61 -0.73
N LEU A 174 -12.27 -19.41 -1.96
CA LEU A 174 -11.55 -19.80 -3.18
C LEU A 174 -10.23 -19.04 -3.36
N TRP A 175 -10.19 -17.74 -3.02
CA TRP A 175 -8.93 -16.98 -3.06
C TRP A 175 -7.92 -17.52 -2.06
N LEU A 176 -8.31 -17.76 -0.81
CA LEU A 176 -7.43 -18.37 0.19
C LEU A 176 -6.96 -19.75 -0.25
N LEU A 177 -7.84 -20.58 -0.80
CA LEU A 177 -7.50 -21.88 -1.35
C LEU A 177 -6.45 -21.76 -2.47
N ALA A 178 -6.59 -20.78 -3.37
CA ALA A 178 -5.62 -20.50 -4.44
C ALA A 178 -4.22 -20.14 -3.90
N LEU A 179 -4.14 -19.55 -2.71
CA LEU A 179 -2.88 -19.24 -2.02
C LEU A 179 -2.25 -20.45 -1.34
N GLU A 180 -3.04 -21.46 -1.02
CA GLU A 180 -2.58 -22.70 -0.38
C GLU A 180 -2.17 -23.76 -1.40
N THR A 181 -2.80 -23.79 -2.57
CA THR A 181 -2.41 -24.67 -3.67
C THR A 181 -0.96 -24.39 -4.09
N LYS A 182 -0.14 -25.44 -4.14
CA LYS A 182 1.25 -25.35 -4.63
C LYS A 182 1.24 -25.04 -6.13
N ASP A 183 2.29 -24.36 -6.60
CA ASP A 183 2.43 -23.91 -7.99
C ASP A 183 2.30 -25.04 -9.03
N LYS A 184 2.65 -26.27 -8.64
CA LYS A 184 2.57 -27.47 -9.50
C LYS A 184 1.18 -28.11 -9.56
N ASP A 185 0.33 -27.85 -8.57
CA ASP A 185 -1.01 -28.44 -8.45
C ASP A 185 -2.10 -27.50 -9.00
N VAL A 186 -1.69 -26.42 -9.69
CA VAL A 186 -2.62 -25.37 -10.12
C VAL A 186 -3.51 -25.87 -11.24
N VAL A 187 -4.82 -25.75 -11.00
CA VAL A 187 -5.90 -26.21 -11.86
C VAL A 187 -5.78 -25.54 -13.23
N CYS A 188 -5.54 -26.34 -14.27
CA CYS A 188 -5.75 -25.91 -15.64
C CYS A 188 -7.26 -25.66 -15.83
N LEU A 189 -7.66 -24.42 -16.13
CA LEU A 189 -9.05 -24.03 -16.32
C LEU A 189 -9.51 -24.10 -17.80
N SER A 190 -8.62 -24.54 -18.70
CA SER A 190 -8.92 -24.80 -20.12
C SER A 190 -8.95 -26.30 -20.42
N SER A 191 -9.91 -26.72 -21.26
CA SER A 191 -9.98 -28.06 -21.86
C SER A 191 -9.06 -28.23 -23.07
N SER A 192 -8.44 -27.16 -23.59
CA SER A 192 -7.47 -27.27 -24.69
C SER A 192 -6.15 -27.82 -24.17
N SER A 193 -5.66 -28.89 -24.77
CA SER A 193 -4.48 -29.71 -24.39
C SER A 193 -3.11 -29.00 -24.47
N GLY A 194 -3.05 -27.68 -24.27
CA GLY A 194 -1.81 -26.89 -24.34
C GLY A 194 -1.11 -26.71 -22.98
N PRO A 195 0.23 -26.69 -22.91
CA PRO A 195 1.01 -26.61 -21.67
C PRO A 195 1.07 -25.21 -20.99
N ALA A 196 0.12 -24.30 -21.26
CA ALA A 196 0.25 -22.87 -20.91
C ALA A 196 -0.58 -22.35 -19.71
N HIS A 197 -1.22 -23.20 -18.89
CA HIS A 197 -2.38 -22.75 -18.07
C HIS A 197 -2.20 -22.61 -16.54
N ILE A 198 -0.96 -22.74 -16.05
CA ILE A 198 -0.62 -22.77 -14.60
C ILE A 198 -0.96 -21.46 -13.85
N THR A 199 -1.28 -20.36 -14.54
CA THR A 199 -1.50 -19.05 -13.89
C THR A 199 -2.98 -18.74 -13.58
N SER A 200 -3.93 -19.50 -14.10
CA SER A 200 -5.35 -19.08 -14.17
C SER A 200 -6.07 -18.98 -12.80
N PHE A 201 -6.03 -20.01 -11.95
CA PHE A 201 -6.82 -20.00 -10.70
C PHE A 201 -6.46 -18.86 -9.74
N ARG A 202 -5.17 -18.56 -9.58
CA ARG A 202 -4.68 -17.47 -8.74
C ARG A 202 -5.06 -16.10 -9.29
N VAL A 203 -4.90 -15.90 -10.60
CA VAL A 203 -5.35 -14.67 -11.29
C VAL A 203 -6.81 -14.45 -10.97
N PHE A 204 -7.63 -15.49 -11.14
CA PHE A 204 -9.09 -15.40 -11.01
C PHE A 204 -9.51 -15.11 -9.57
N GLY A 205 -8.90 -15.78 -8.60
CA GLY A 205 -9.12 -15.48 -7.19
C GLY A 205 -8.81 -14.02 -6.85
N SER A 206 -7.62 -13.52 -7.25
CA SER A 206 -7.25 -12.12 -6.98
C SER A 206 -8.14 -11.11 -7.70
N PHE A 207 -8.55 -11.40 -8.93
CA PHE A 207 -9.44 -10.54 -9.70
C PHE A 207 -10.83 -10.48 -9.05
N SER A 208 -11.38 -11.64 -8.65
CA SER A 208 -12.71 -11.75 -8.05
C SER A 208 -12.77 -11.02 -6.71
N VAL A 209 -11.78 -11.23 -5.84
CA VAL A 209 -11.65 -10.51 -4.56
C VAL A 209 -11.46 -9.01 -4.80
N SER A 210 -10.59 -8.61 -5.74
CA SER A 210 -10.39 -7.20 -6.08
C SER A 210 -11.64 -6.52 -6.64
N SER A 211 -12.60 -7.27 -7.17
CA SER A 211 -13.87 -6.74 -7.68
C SER A 211 -14.90 -6.63 -6.56
N CYS A 212 -14.97 -7.65 -5.68
CA CYS A 212 -15.90 -7.66 -4.55
C CYS A 212 -15.53 -6.66 -3.45
N ILE A 213 -14.23 -6.36 -3.27
CA ILE A 213 -13.75 -5.48 -2.20
C ILE A 213 -14.18 -4.01 -2.36
N GLN A 214 -14.74 -3.65 -3.52
CA GLN A 214 -15.36 -2.34 -3.71
C GLN A 214 -16.67 -2.20 -2.93
N ASP A 215 -17.29 -3.32 -2.55
CA ASP A 215 -18.41 -3.37 -1.63
C ASP A 215 -17.89 -3.48 -0.19
N GLU A 216 -18.24 -2.51 0.66
CA GLU A 216 -17.80 -2.46 2.05
C GLU A 216 -18.25 -3.68 2.86
N SER A 217 -19.37 -4.32 2.48
CA SER A 217 -19.90 -5.51 3.14
C SER A 217 -19.07 -6.79 2.88
N PHE A 218 -18.21 -6.78 1.86
CA PHE A 218 -17.31 -7.90 1.58
C PHE A 218 -16.16 -8.02 2.59
N VAL A 219 -15.65 -6.90 3.12
CA VAL A 219 -14.48 -6.90 4.00
C VAL A 219 -14.71 -7.65 5.32
N PRO A 220 -15.83 -7.48 6.04
CA PRO A 220 -16.14 -8.28 7.22
C PRO A 220 -16.14 -9.80 6.93
N ILE A 221 -16.67 -10.22 5.79
CA ILE A 221 -16.71 -11.64 5.39
C ILE A 221 -15.30 -12.14 5.06
N LEU A 222 -14.50 -11.33 4.36
CA LEU A 222 -13.11 -11.67 4.08
C LEU A 222 -12.30 -11.84 5.36
N LEU A 223 -12.52 -10.99 6.36
CA LEU A 223 -11.88 -11.09 7.68
C LEU A 223 -12.34 -12.34 8.42
N GLU A 224 -13.65 -12.62 8.44
CA GLU A 224 -14.22 -13.82 9.07
C GLU A 224 -13.61 -15.09 8.46
N VAL A 225 -13.68 -15.23 7.14
CA VAL A 225 -13.18 -16.36 6.37
C VAL A 225 -11.67 -16.56 6.55
N SER A 226 -10.91 -15.46 6.58
CA SER A 226 -9.45 -15.54 6.75
C SER A 226 -9.03 -15.91 8.17
N GLY A 227 -9.88 -15.69 9.18
CA GLY A 227 -9.51 -15.81 10.59
C GLY A 227 -8.92 -14.53 11.19
N GLY A 228 -9.33 -13.36 10.67
CA GLY A 228 -8.99 -12.03 11.20
C GLY A 228 -7.94 -11.25 10.43
N ILE A 229 -7.58 -10.08 10.97
CA ILE A 229 -6.68 -9.09 10.34
C ILE A 229 -5.29 -9.68 10.03
N ASP A 230 -4.73 -10.44 10.97
CA ASP A 230 -3.41 -11.03 10.80
C ASP A 230 -3.35 -12.07 9.67
N ALA A 231 -4.42 -12.83 9.50
CA ALA A 231 -4.48 -13.86 8.48
C ALA A 231 -4.72 -13.26 7.09
N VAL A 232 -5.65 -12.30 6.95
CA VAL A 232 -5.88 -11.64 5.64
C VAL A 232 -4.64 -10.88 5.16
N THR A 233 -3.95 -10.18 6.06
CA THR A 233 -2.72 -9.46 5.72
C THR A 233 -1.60 -10.44 5.35
N SER A 234 -1.47 -11.57 6.06
CA SER A 234 -0.54 -12.65 5.70
C SER A 234 -0.83 -13.24 4.32
N ALA A 235 -2.12 -13.48 4.02
CA ALA A 235 -2.58 -14.04 2.75
C ALA A 235 -2.23 -13.13 1.56
N ALA A 236 -2.55 -11.85 1.66
CA ALA A 236 -2.21 -10.87 0.62
C ALA A 236 -0.68 -10.75 0.40
N LEU A 237 0.12 -10.74 1.47
CA LEU A 237 1.58 -10.70 1.34
C LEU A 237 2.17 -12.01 0.81
N LYS A 238 1.59 -13.16 1.17
CA LYS A 238 1.96 -14.46 0.60
C LYS A 238 1.69 -14.47 -0.91
N TYR A 239 0.60 -13.85 -1.36
CA TYR A 239 0.31 -13.69 -2.79
C TYR A 239 1.37 -12.86 -3.52
N LEU A 240 1.78 -11.70 -2.98
CA LEU A 240 2.87 -10.90 -3.56
C LEU A 240 4.20 -11.66 -3.63
N LYS A 241 4.53 -12.41 -2.58
CA LYS A 241 5.75 -13.24 -2.55
C LYS A 241 5.68 -14.35 -3.59
N SER A 242 4.52 -14.97 -3.76
CA SER A 242 4.27 -15.97 -4.81
C SER A 242 4.39 -15.37 -6.20
N LEU A 243 3.81 -14.19 -6.45
CA LEU A 243 3.95 -13.45 -7.71
C LEU A 243 5.42 -13.18 -8.05
N ARG A 244 6.19 -12.73 -7.05
CA ARG A 244 7.63 -12.53 -7.20
C ARG A 244 8.37 -13.83 -7.52
N SER A 245 7.98 -14.94 -6.91
CA SER A 245 8.55 -16.26 -7.20
C SER A 245 8.26 -16.68 -8.63
N MET A 246 7.00 -16.54 -9.07
CA MET A 246 6.57 -16.84 -10.45
C MET A 246 7.29 -15.95 -11.47
N ALA A 247 7.48 -14.68 -11.16
CA ALA A 247 8.21 -13.74 -12.01
C ALA A 247 9.69 -14.12 -12.22
N LYS A 248 10.29 -14.87 -11.28
CA LYS A 248 11.66 -15.37 -11.38
C LYS A 248 11.78 -16.73 -12.05
N ASP A 249 10.65 -17.40 -12.29
CA ASP A 249 10.63 -18.71 -12.93
C ASP A 249 10.96 -18.56 -14.42
N PRO A 250 12.02 -19.21 -14.93
CA PRO A 250 12.41 -19.11 -16.34
C PRO A 250 11.32 -19.59 -17.31
N ASP A 251 10.46 -20.55 -16.91
CA ASP A 251 9.36 -21.07 -17.74
C ASP A 251 8.21 -20.05 -17.86
N ILE A 252 8.11 -19.14 -16.90
CA ILE A 252 7.15 -18.03 -16.91
C ILE A 252 7.74 -16.84 -17.66
N ALA A 253 9.01 -16.50 -17.38
CA ALA A 253 9.71 -15.38 -18.02
C ALA A 253 9.84 -15.55 -19.54
N SER A 254 9.97 -16.79 -20.02
CA SER A 254 10.06 -17.11 -21.45
C SER A 254 8.69 -17.14 -22.17
N ASN A 255 7.58 -17.15 -21.43
CA ASN A 255 6.23 -17.25 -22.01
C ASN A 255 5.49 -15.92 -21.95
N ALA A 256 5.39 -15.24 -23.10
CA ALA A 256 4.76 -13.92 -23.22
C ALA A 256 3.30 -13.88 -22.71
N VAL A 257 2.54 -14.97 -22.85
CA VAL A 257 1.15 -15.04 -22.37
C VAL A 257 1.11 -15.08 -20.85
N LYS A 258 1.92 -15.95 -20.21
CA LYS A 258 2.01 -16.03 -18.76
C LYS A 258 2.52 -14.72 -18.16
N LEU A 259 3.48 -14.09 -18.82
CA LEU A 259 4.06 -12.82 -18.41
C LEU A 259 3.02 -11.69 -18.39
N LYS A 260 2.14 -11.62 -19.41
CA LYS A 260 1.03 -10.66 -19.46
C LYS A 260 0.03 -10.82 -18.32
N LEU A 261 -0.10 -12.00 -17.72
CA LEU A 261 -1.01 -12.25 -16.59
C LEU A 261 -0.46 -11.76 -15.25
N LEU A 262 0.86 -11.70 -15.07
CA LEU A 262 1.48 -11.29 -13.81
C LEU A 262 1.12 -9.84 -13.42
N ILE A 263 1.00 -8.95 -14.41
CA ILE A 263 0.74 -7.53 -14.18
C ILE A 263 -0.68 -7.29 -13.63
N PRO A 264 -1.76 -7.82 -14.24
CA PRO A 264 -3.08 -7.80 -13.64
C PRO A 264 -3.10 -8.40 -12.23
N MET A 265 -2.49 -9.57 -12.01
CA MET A 265 -2.46 -10.20 -10.69
C MET A 265 -1.84 -9.29 -9.63
N PHE A 266 -0.70 -8.69 -9.96
CA PHE A 266 0.00 -7.76 -9.09
C PHE A 266 -0.86 -6.53 -8.80
N SER A 267 -1.46 -5.94 -9.83
CA SER A 267 -2.36 -4.78 -9.72
C SER A 267 -3.58 -5.09 -8.82
N HIS A 268 -4.24 -6.24 -9.02
CA HIS A 268 -5.36 -6.67 -8.19
C HIS A 268 -4.96 -6.92 -6.74
N CYS A 269 -3.80 -7.50 -6.49
CA CYS A 269 -3.32 -7.68 -5.12
C CYS A 269 -3.08 -6.34 -4.42
N ILE A 270 -2.47 -5.36 -5.09
CA ILE A 270 -2.29 -4.02 -4.50
C ILE A 270 -3.64 -3.35 -4.25
N ARG A 271 -4.61 -3.50 -5.15
CA ARG A 271 -5.96 -2.99 -4.93
C ARG A 271 -6.61 -3.60 -3.69
N ILE A 272 -6.47 -4.92 -3.49
CA ILE A 272 -6.97 -5.59 -2.28
C ILE A 272 -6.32 -4.98 -1.02
N ILE A 273 -4.99 -4.84 -1.02
CA ILE A 273 -4.24 -4.24 0.11
C ILE A 273 -4.66 -2.79 0.35
N ALA A 274 -4.76 -1.99 -0.71
CA ALA A 274 -5.10 -0.57 -0.63
C ALA A 274 -6.54 -0.36 -0.14
N THR A 275 -7.51 -1.06 -0.72
CA THR A 275 -8.92 -0.92 -0.35
C THR A 275 -9.18 -1.38 1.08
N THR A 276 -8.63 -2.54 1.49
CA THR A 276 -8.75 -2.96 2.90
C THR A 276 -8.07 -1.99 3.88
N SER A 277 -6.94 -1.38 3.50
CA SER A 277 -6.26 -0.35 4.32
C SER A 277 -7.01 0.97 4.39
N MET A 278 -7.82 1.29 3.39
CA MET A 278 -8.69 2.47 3.36
C MET A 278 -9.89 2.30 4.28
N LEU A 279 -10.48 1.11 4.30
CA LEU A 279 -11.68 0.80 5.07
C LEU A 279 -11.41 0.63 6.57
N ASP A 280 -10.22 0.14 6.95
CA ASP A 280 -9.89 -0.12 8.35
C ASP A 280 -8.44 0.29 8.71
N ALA A 281 -8.31 1.10 9.77
CA ALA A 281 -7.01 1.57 10.25
C ALA A 281 -6.13 0.47 10.86
N ALA A 282 -6.72 -0.49 11.59
CA ALA A 282 -5.99 -1.61 12.16
C ALA A 282 -5.45 -2.53 11.06
N ILE A 283 -6.20 -2.77 9.98
CA ILE A 283 -5.69 -3.51 8.82
C ILE A 283 -4.51 -2.77 8.17
N ARG A 284 -4.62 -1.45 7.98
CA ARG A 284 -3.54 -0.64 7.42
C ARG A 284 -2.26 -0.74 8.23
N GLU A 285 -2.34 -0.57 9.56
CA GLU A 285 -1.15 -0.64 10.41
C GLU A 285 -0.57 -2.06 10.46
N ALA A 286 -1.42 -3.10 10.39
CA ALA A 286 -0.96 -4.48 10.25
C ALA A 286 -0.17 -4.71 8.94
N TYR A 287 -0.59 -4.12 7.82
CA TYR A 287 0.19 -4.17 6.57
C TYR A 287 1.53 -3.44 6.67
N VAL A 288 1.54 -2.23 7.25
CA VAL A 288 2.78 -1.46 7.46
C VAL A 288 3.76 -2.22 8.35
N LEU A 289 3.27 -2.79 9.46
CA LEU A 289 4.07 -3.59 10.38
C LEU A 289 4.66 -4.83 9.70
N ARG A 290 3.89 -5.48 8.83
CA ARG A 290 4.31 -6.67 8.05
C ARG A 290 5.09 -6.34 6.78
N GLN A 291 5.53 -5.08 6.64
CA GLN A 291 6.36 -4.59 5.54
C GLN A 291 5.71 -4.71 4.15
N SER A 292 4.40 -4.47 4.04
CA SER A 292 3.68 -4.59 2.76
C SER A 292 4.30 -3.74 1.65
N VAL A 293 4.74 -2.53 1.98
CA VAL A 293 5.35 -1.59 1.01
C VAL A 293 6.62 -2.19 0.43
N LYS A 294 7.44 -2.79 1.28
CA LYS A 294 8.67 -3.47 0.86
C LYS A 294 8.38 -4.60 -0.12
N GLU A 295 7.40 -5.46 0.19
CA GLU A 295 7.04 -6.59 -0.67
C GLU A 295 6.45 -6.13 -2.01
N ILE A 296 5.64 -5.07 -2.03
CA ILE A 296 5.09 -4.47 -3.26
C ILE A 296 6.22 -3.99 -4.16
N PHE A 297 7.13 -3.15 -3.65
CA PHE A 297 8.20 -2.59 -4.46
C PHE A 297 9.25 -3.62 -4.87
N TRP A 298 9.51 -4.63 -4.04
CA TRP A 298 10.35 -5.77 -4.44
C TRP A 298 9.74 -6.59 -5.57
N ALA A 299 8.44 -6.87 -5.52
CA ALA A 299 7.75 -7.55 -6.61
C ALA A 299 7.74 -6.69 -7.88
N LEU A 300 7.49 -5.38 -7.76
CA LEU A 300 7.54 -4.45 -8.89
C LEU A 300 8.93 -4.39 -9.54
N HIS A 301 10.00 -4.34 -8.74
CA HIS A 301 11.37 -4.34 -9.22
C HIS A 301 11.71 -5.62 -10.00
N VAL A 302 11.22 -6.78 -9.54
CA VAL A 302 11.39 -8.04 -10.26
C VAL A 302 10.60 -8.04 -11.57
N LEU A 303 9.33 -7.58 -11.54
CA LEU A 303 8.50 -7.51 -12.74
C LEU A 303 9.11 -6.60 -13.80
N GLN A 304 9.69 -5.47 -13.40
CA GLN A 304 10.38 -4.55 -14.29
C GLN A 304 11.52 -5.19 -15.08
N SER A 305 12.23 -6.16 -14.51
CA SER A 305 13.36 -6.83 -15.18
C SER A 305 12.92 -7.77 -16.31
N LEU A 306 11.62 -8.04 -16.42
CA LEU A 306 11.05 -8.91 -17.44
C LEU A 306 10.77 -8.15 -18.73
N PRO A 307 10.77 -8.81 -19.90
CA PRO A 307 10.49 -8.19 -21.20
C PRO A 307 8.99 -7.90 -21.37
N LEU A 308 8.42 -7.14 -20.44
CA LEU A 308 7.05 -6.67 -20.48
C LEU A 308 6.90 -5.59 -21.54
N GLY A 309 5.78 -5.59 -22.26
CA GLY A 309 5.45 -4.49 -23.15
C GLY A 309 5.40 -3.15 -22.40
N LYS A 310 5.81 -2.07 -23.05
CA LYS A 310 5.89 -0.71 -22.47
C LYS A 310 4.57 -0.26 -21.80
N GLU A 311 3.43 -0.78 -22.29
CA GLU A 311 2.09 -0.46 -21.78
C GLU A 311 1.72 -1.16 -20.47
N SER A 312 2.40 -2.25 -20.12
CA SER A 312 2.02 -3.08 -18.95
C SER A 312 2.56 -2.53 -17.63
N MET A 313 3.79 -2.00 -17.63
CA MET A 313 4.42 -1.51 -16.39
C MET A 313 3.67 -0.35 -15.72
N PRO A 314 3.13 0.65 -16.45
CA PRO A 314 2.31 1.69 -15.83
C PRO A 314 1.10 1.15 -15.04
N GLN A 315 0.51 0.03 -15.47
CA GLN A 315 -0.65 -0.59 -14.80
C GLN A 315 -0.29 -1.23 -13.45
N ALA A 316 0.97 -1.64 -13.28
CA ALA A 316 1.52 -2.11 -12.00
C ALA A 316 2.02 -0.95 -11.15
N LEU A 317 2.60 0.08 -11.79
CA LEU A 317 3.20 1.22 -11.11
C LEU A 317 2.15 2.09 -10.41
N ALA A 318 1.11 2.50 -11.14
CA ALA A 318 0.09 3.42 -10.65
C ALA A 318 -0.56 2.96 -9.32
N PRO A 319 -1.05 1.72 -9.16
CA PRO A 319 -1.61 1.29 -7.88
C PRO A 319 -0.56 1.20 -6.76
N SER A 320 0.69 0.82 -7.08
CA SER A 320 1.79 0.76 -6.09
C SER A 320 2.07 2.14 -5.49
N PHE A 321 2.16 3.15 -6.36
CA PHE A 321 2.40 4.53 -5.95
C PHE A 321 1.19 5.15 -5.26
N THR A 322 -0.01 4.88 -5.77
CA THR A 322 -1.24 5.34 -5.12
C THR A 322 -1.33 4.81 -3.69
N TYR A 323 -0.97 3.54 -3.48
CA TYR A 323 -0.95 2.96 -2.15
C TYR A 323 0.16 3.55 -1.26
N LEU A 324 1.39 3.72 -1.77
CA LEU A 324 2.46 4.40 -1.01
C LEU A 324 2.04 5.82 -0.62
N ASP A 325 1.57 6.61 -1.59
CA ASP A 325 1.09 7.97 -1.36
C ASP A 325 -0.01 7.97 -0.29
N PHE A 326 -1.01 7.09 -0.40
CA PHE A 326 -2.05 6.88 0.62
C PHE A 326 -1.48 6.61 2.02
N LEU A 327 -0.52 5.68 2.15
CA LEU A 327 0.12 5.38 3.43
C LEU A 327 0.87 6.58 3.99
N LEU A 328 1.54 7.37 3.15
CA LEU A 328 2.21 8.59 3.59
C LEU A 328 1.24 9.64 4.15
N LYS A 329 -0.06 9.55 3.83
CA LYS A 329 -1.11 10.44 4.36
C LYS A 329 -1.83 9.89 5.58
N ARG A 330 -2.00 8.56 5.67
CA ARG A 330 -2.95 7.94 6.60
C ARG A 330 -2.33 6.94 7.57
N ALA A 331 -1.12 6.44 7.32
CA ALA A 331 -0.48 5.51 8.23
C ALA A 331 0.00 6.20 9.50
N ASP A 332 0.05 5.49 10.62
CA ASP A 332 0.62 6.00 11.86
C ASP A 332 2.15 6.17 11.73
N ASP A 333 2.79 5.32 10.91
CA ASP A 333 4.23 5.39 10.61
C ASP A 333 4.62 5.56 9.12
N PRO A 334 4.34 6.73 8.51
CA PRO A 334 4.64 6.98 7.11
C PRO A 334 6.15 6.98 6.81
N VAL A 335 7.00 7.29 7.79
CA VAL A 335 8.47 7.24 7.62
C VAL A 335 8.94 5.80 7.44
N SER A 336 8.38 4.84 8.19
CA SER A 336 8.72 3.44 7.97
C SER A 336 8.16 2.92 6.65
N ALA A 337 6.97 3.36 6.22
CA ALA A 337 6.43 3.04 4.90
C ALA A 337 7.36 3.54 3.77
N LEU A 338 7.82 4.80 3.81
CA LEU A 338 8.78 5.31 2.83
C LEU A 338 10.11 4.56 2.89
N HIS A 339 10.65 4.34 4.08
CA HIS A 339 11.90 3.59 4.24
C HIS A 339 11.80 2.16 3.67
N GLN A 340 10.67 1.48 3.87
CA GLN A 340 10.40 0.18 3.28
C GLN A 340 10.41 0.24 1.74
N ALA A 341 9.80 1.26 1.15
CA ALA A 341 9.84 1.47 -0.30
C ALA A 341 11.28 1.68 -0.79
N LEU A 342 12.05 2.55 -0.13
CA LEU A 342 13.44 2.84 -0.50
C LEU A 342 14.33 1.59 -0.39
N CYS A 343 14.25 0.84 0.73
CA CYS A 343 14.93 -0.45 0.89
C CYS A 343 14.52 -1.49 -0.15
N ALA A 344 13.35 -1.34 -0.74
CA ALA A 344 12.84 -2.20 -1.79
C ALA A 344 13.14 -1.69 -3.21
N ARG A 345 14.12 -0.81 -3.34
CA ARG A 345 14.55 -0.22 -4.61
C ARG A 345 13.45 0.55 -5.35
N ALA A 346 12.54 1.19 -4.60
CA ALA A 346 11.46 1.99 -5.19
C ALA A 346 12.00 3.12 -6.08
N PHE A 347 13.11 3.75 -5.67
CA PHE A 347 13.73 4.83 -6.44
C PHE A 347 14.23 4.31 -7.79
N GLU A 348 15.06 3.28 -7.81
CA GLU A 348 15.64 2.69 -9.02
C GLU A 348 14.53 2.17 -9.93
N THR A 349 13.53 1.52 -9.34
CA THR A 349 12.37 1.01 -10.08
C THR A 349 11.65 2.13 -10.82
N MET A 350 11.45 3.26 -10.16
CA MET A 350 10.81 4.44 -10.74
C MET A 350 11.58 5.04 -11.90
N VAL A 351 12.87 5.27 -11.69
CA VAL A 351 13.76 5.86 -12.68
C VAL A 351 13.74 5.04 -13.97
N HIS A 352 13.85 3.72 -13.84
CA HIS A 352 13.88 2.82 -14.98
C HIS A 352 12.51 2.59 -15.66
N ILE A 353 11.36 2.91 -15.04
CA ILE A 353 10.03 2.79 -15.69
C ILE A 353 9.72 4.03 -16.55
N SER A 354 10.45 5.14 -16.39
CA SER A 354 10.19 6.37 -17.13
C SER A 354 10.17 6.11 -18.65
N PRO A 355 9.02 6.20 -19.32
CA PRO A 355 8.91 5.82 -20.72
C PRO A 355 9.73 6.79 -21.57
N SER A 356 10.70 6.27 -22.32
CA SER A 356 11.55 7.05 -23.23
C SER A 356 10.81 7.54 -24.49
N GLY A 357 9.47 7.64 -24.45
CA GLY A 357 8.64 7.99 -25.61
C GLY A 357 7.27 8.54 -25.23
N PRO A 358 6.61 9.26 -26.14
CA PRO A 358 5.26 9.78 -25.93
C PRO A 358 4.30 8.62 -25.65
N LEU A 359 3.53 8.74 -24.57
CA LEU A 359 2.50 7.76 -24.22
C LEU A 359 1.42 7.71 -25.32
N PRO A 360 0.86 6.54 -25.65
CA PRO A 360 -0.28 6.44 -26.54
C PRO A 360 -1.42 7.33 -26.04
N VAL A 361 -2.00 8.13 -26.94
CA VAL A 361 -3.04 9.14 -26.65
C VAL A 361 -4.30 8.53 -26.01
N GLU A 362 -4.49 7.21 -26.12
CA GLU A 362 -5.63 6.45 -25.60
C GLU A 362 -5.53 6.10 -24.10
N MET A 363 -4.39 6.32 -23.44
CA MET A 363 -4.21 6.03 -22.00
C MET A 363 -4.74 7.13 -21.05
N LYS A 364 -5.64 8.02 -21.51
CA LYS A 364 -6.23 9.12 -20.72
C LYS A 364 -7.09 8.68 -19.52
N VAL A 365 -7.39 7.39 -19.37
CA VAL A 365 -8.35 6.89 -18.37
C VAL A 365 -7.71 6.64 -16.99
N VAL A 366 -6.39 6.74 -16.86
CA VAL A 366 -5.71 6.77 -15.56
C VAL A 366 -4.91 8.07 -15.48
N GLU A 367 -5.42 9.05 -14.72
CA GLU A 367 -4.95 10.45 -14.63
C GLU A 367 -3.49 10.66 -14.16
N THR A 368 -2.74 9.59 -13.91
CA THR A 368 -1.34 9.66 -13.46
C THR A 368 -0.38 9.50 -14.64
N ASP A 369 -0.05 10.62 -15.27
CA ASP A 369 1.14 10.78 -16.11
C ASP A 369 2.39 10.25 -15.34
N PRO A 370 3.14 9.26 -15.86
CA PRO A 370 4.37 8.75 -15.25
C PRO A 370 5.38 9.84 -14.85
N ARG A 371 5.44 10.95 -15.60
CA ARG A 371 6.29 12.10 -15.25
C ARG A 371 5.90 12.69 -13.89
N ARG A 372 4.58 12.82 -13.66
CA ARG A 372 4.05 13.26 -12.36
C ARG A 372 4.38 12.27 -11.25
N ILE A 373 4.55 10.99 -11.54
CA ILE A 373 4.93 10.00 -10.52
C ILE A 373 6.39 10.19 -10.09
N ASN A 374 7.33 10.40 -11.02
CA ASN A 374 8.72 10.73 -10.70
C ASN A 374 8.82 12.03 -9.88
N GLU A 375 8.17 13.10 -10.35
CA GLU A 375 8.13 14.37 -9.63
C GLU A 375 7.51 14.20 -8.24
N ALA A 376 6.36 13.52 -8.14
CA ALA A 376 5.72 13.26 -6.85
C ALA A 376 6.64 12.49 -5.91
N PHE A 377 7.38 11.49 -6.42
CA PHE A 377 8.32 10.72 -5.61
C PHE A 377 9.51 11.57 -5.14
N PHE A 378 10.06 12.43 -5.99
CA PHE A 378 11.09 13.39 -5.62
C PHE A 378 10.61 14.37 -4.54
N TRP A 379 9.40 14.89 -4.67
CA TRP A 379 8.79 15.74 -3.63
C TRP A 379 8.55 14.99 -2.32
N ILE A 380 8.09 13.74 -2.39
CA ILE A 380 7.97 12.86 -1.22
C ILE A 380 9.34 12.67 -0.57
N LEU A 381 10.36 12.31 -1.34
CA LEU A 381 11.71 12.10 -0.83
C LEU A 381 12.22 13.34 -0.12
N PHE A 382 12.19 14.48 -0.81
CA PHE A 382 12.64 15.78 -0.30
C PHE A 382 11.95 16.17 1.01
N LYS A 383 10.65 15.90 1.14
CA LYS A 383 9.92 16.20 2.37
C LYS A 383 10.36 15.32 3.54
N TYR A 384 10.76 14.09 3.27
CA TYR A 384 11.08 13.09 4.29
C TYR A 384 12.58 12.97 4.61
N ILE A 385 13.48 13.65 3.88
CA ILE A 385 14.93 13.66 4.21
C ILE A 385 15.26 14.31 5.56
N LEU A 386 14.32 15.03 6.18
CA LEU A 386 14.47 15.58 7.53
C LEU A 386 14.34 14.50 8.63
N HIS A 387 13.93 13.28 8.27
CA HIS A 387 13.92 12.16 9.19
C HIS A 387 15.25 11.42 9.12
N ASP A 388 15.90 11.25 10.27
CA ASP A 388 17.23 10.63 10.37
C ASP A 388 17.31 9.25 9.70
N LYS A 389 16.26 8.42 9.87
CA LYS A 389 16.16 7.09 9.25
C LYS A 389 16.18 7.14 7.72
N ILE A 390 15.50 8.13 7.13
CA ILE A 390 15.48 8.31 5.67
C ILE A 390 16.80 8.92 5.22
N LEU A 391 17.28 9.97 5.90
CA LEU A 391 18.54 10.63 5.57
C LEU A 391 19.72 9.64 5.56
N SER A 392 19.84 8.82 6.60
CA SER A 392 20.89 7.81 6.73
C SER A 392 20.86 6.81 5.56
N TYR A 393 19.67 6.41 5.13
CA TYR A 393 19.52 5.54 3.96
C TYR A 393 19.94 6.27 2.69
N VAL A 394 19.36 7.44 2.39
CA VAL A 394 19.61 8.14 1.13
C VAL A 394 21.06 8.60 1.00
N CYS A 395 21.73 9.01 2.09
CA CYS A 395 23.15 9.38 2.04
C CYS A 395 24.04 8.21 1.59
N LYS A 396 23.68 6.96 1.90
CA LYS A 396 24.43 5.77 1.46
C LYS A 396 24.21 5.43 -0.02
N HIS A 397 23.10 5.90 -0.60
CA HIS A 397 22.66 5.50 -1.94
C HIS A 397 22.66 6.64 -2.97
N VAL A 398 22.83 7.90 -2.54
CA VAL A 398 22.69 9.08 -3.41
C VAL A 398 23.63 9.04 -4.62
N ASP A 399 24.88 8.59 -4.45
CA ASP A 399 25.83 8.51 -5.57
C ASP A 399 25.41 7.46 -6.62
N ALA A 400 24.92 6.30 -6.17
CA ALA A 400 24.40 5.27 -7.07
C ALA A 400 23.15 5.76 -7.82
N TRP A 401 22.25 6.44 -7.11
CA TRP A 401 21.04 7.02 -7.68
C TRP A 401 21.32 8.12 -8.70
N SER A 402 22.29 9.00 -8.45
CA SER A 402 22.69 10.02 -9.43
C SER A 402 23.24 9.40 -10.71
N ASN A 403 23.97 8.28 -10.59
CA ASN A 403 24.46 7.53 -11.75
C ASN A 403 23.31 6.87 -12.54
N ASP A 404 22.38 6.21 -11.84
CA ASP A 404 21.22 5.53 -12.44
C ASP A 404 20.25 6.51 -13.11
N LEU A 405 20.08 7.70 -12.54
CA LEU A 405 19.26 8.78 -13.10
C LEU A 405 19.86 9.40 -14.37
N GLY A 406 21.18 9.40 -14.50
CA GLY A 406 21.90 10.12 -15.56
C GLY A 406 21.32 9.92 -16.97
N PRO A 407 21.01 8.69 -17.43
CA PRO A 407 20.40 8.46 -18.73
C PRO A 407 18.96 9.00 -18.87
N VAL A 408 18.14 8.83 -17.83
CA VAL A 408 16.70 9.20 -17.85
C VAL A 408 16.53 10.70 -17.77
N VAL A 409 17.27 11.33 -16.86
CA VAL A 409 17.19 12.75 -16.55
C VAL A 409 17.79 13.62 -17.65
N ARG A 410 18.77 13.12 -18.42
CA ARG A 410 19.30 13.81 -19.60
C ARG A 410 18.23 14.12 -20.66
N GLN A 411 17.11 13.41 -20.64
CA GLN A 411 16.00 13.65 -21.56
C GLN A 411 15.04 14.75 -21.06
N GLU A 412 15.05 15.08 -19.76
CA GLU A 412 14.10 15.99 -19.13
C GLU A 412 14.79 16.97 -18.16
N LYS A 413 15.12 18.16 -18.65
CA LYS A 413 15.82 19.22 -17.89
C LYS A 413 15.15 19.56 -16.55
N HIS A 414 13.82 19.60 -16.50
CA HIS A 414 13.08 19.90 -15.26
C HIS A 414 13.34 18.87 -14.15
N LEU A 415 13.35 17.57 -14.49
CA LEU A 415 13.66 16.51 -13.52
C LEU A 415 15.11 16.60 -13.04
N LEU A 416 16.04 17.05 -13.91
CA LEU A 416 17.44 17.26 -13.55
C LEU A 416 17.59 18.36 -12.50
N ASP A 417 16.90 19.47 -12.70
CA ASP A 417 16.94 20.61 -11.81
C ASP A 417 16.37 20.24 -10.43
N ILE A 418 15.24 19.50 -10.41
CA ILE A 418 14.65 18.97 -9.17
C ILE A 418 15.63 18.02 -8.47
N TRP A 419 16.16 17.03 -9.19
CA TRP A 419 17.07 16.04 -8.60
C TRP A 419 18.35 16.68 -8.06
N SER A 420 18.98 17.57 -8.83
CA SER A 420 20.22 18.25 -8.42
C SER A 420 20.03 19.01 -7.10
N HIS A 421 18.88 19.65 -6.94
CA HIS A 421 18.52 20.34 -5.70
C HIS A 421 18.29 19.37 -4.53
N ILE A 422 17.64 18.23 -4.78
CA ILE A 422 17.45 17.18 -3.77
C ILE A 422 18.80 16.60 -3.34
N GLU A 423 19.65 16.24 -4.30
CA GLU A 423 20.99 15.72 -4.06
C GLU A 423 21.82 16.69 -3.21
N GLN A 424 21.87 17.97 -3.58
CA GLN A 424 22.56 19.00 -2.80
C GLN A 424 22.02 19.08 -1.37
N THR A 425 20.70 18.95 -1.20
CA THR A 425 20.07 18.98 0.13
C THR A 425 20.40 17.74 0.94
N ILE A 426 20.39 16.54 0.33
CA ILE A 426 20.80 15.29 0.96
C ILE A 426 22.24 15.40 1.46
N ARG A 427 23.16 15.89 0.61
CA ARG A 427 24.58 16.07 0.99
C ARG A 427 24.75 17.09 2.11
N ALA A 428 24.07 18.22 2.02
CA ALA A 428 24.11 19.26 3.06
C ALA A 428 23.59 18.72 4.39
N TYR A 429 22.45 18.04 4.40
CA TYR A 429 21.87 17.48 5.62
C TYR A 429 22.69 16.30 6.14
N GLY A 430 23.28 15.48 5.27
CA GLY A 430 24.21 14.41 5.66
C GLY A 430 25.46 14.96 6.37
N ALA A 431 26.02 16.07 5.88
CA ALA A 431 27.14 16.74 6.54
C ALA A 431 26.74 17.33 7.91
N LEU A 432 25.55 17.93 8.01
CA LEU A 432 25.01 18.42 9.28
C LEU A 432 24.75 17.30 10.28
N ARG A 433 24.20 16.17 9.81
CA ARG A 433 24.00 14.95 10.60
C ARG A 433 25.32 14.45 11.17
N PHE A 434 26.35 14.31 10.32
CA PHE A 434 27.68 13.88 10.74
C PHE A 434 28.30 14.86 11.76
N LYS A 435 28.20 16.18 11.52
CA LYS A 435 28.68 17.20 12.46
C LYS A 435 27.94 17.14 13.81
N ALA A 436 26.63 16.89 13.80
CA ALA A 436 25.84 16.72 15.01
C ALA A 436 26.17 15.42 15.78
N GLU A 437 26.70 14.41 15.10
CA GLU A 437 27.23 13.18 15.71
C GLU A 437 28.64 13.38 16.29
N THR A 438 29.46 14.28 15.72
CA THR A 438 30.86 14.51 16.16
C THR A 438 31.03 15.59 17.22
N ILE A 439 30.22 16.66 17.21
CA ILE A 439 30.16 17.59 18.34
C ILE A 439 29.68 16.78 19.55
N CYS A 440 30.32 16.96 20.72
CA CYS A 440 30.19 16.20 21.99
C CYS A 440 28.77 16.04 22.59
N TRP A 441 27.78 15.70 21.79
CA TRP A 441 26.50 15.16 22.21
C TRP A 441 26.73 13.67 22.45
N PRO A 442 26.55 13.13 23.67
CA PRO A 442 26.91 11.75 23.97
C PRO A 442 26.34 10.79 22.93
N SER A 443 27.20 9.85 22.48
CA SER A 443 27.00 9.01 21.30
C SER A 443 25.63 8.32 21.30
N PRO A 444 24.89 8.35 20.17
CA PRO A 444 23.66 7.58 20.05
C PRO A 444 24.00 6.11 19.89
N SER A 445 23.87 5.34 20.98
CA SER A 445 23.61 3.91 20.81
C SER A 445 22.31 3.73 20.00
N GLU A 446 22.14 2.60 19.30
CA GLU A 446 20.88 2.26 18.59
C GLU A 446 19.63 2.38 19.49
N LYS A 447 19.84 2.39 20.81
CA LYS A 447 18.88 2.60 21.90
C LYS A 447 18.75 4.08 22.31
N GLY A 448 18.81 5.04 21.37
CA GLY A 448 18.46 6.46 21.62
C GLY A 448 19.40 7.23 22.55
N TRP A 449 19.02 8.47 22.89
CA TRP A 449 19.81 9.39 23.72
C TRP A 449 20.21 8.75 25.05
N VAL A 450 21.50 8.59 25.26
CA VAL A 450 22.07 8.43 26.60
C VAL A 450 22.67 9.78 26.93
N LEU A 451 21.94 10.62 27.67
CA LEU A 451 22.65 11.65 28.42
C LEU A 451 23.58 10.90 29.36
N GLN A 452 24.87 11.23 29.26
CA GLN A 452 25.93 10.60 30.03
C GLN A 452 25.44 10.48 31.48
N CYS A 453 25.32 9.25 31.97
CA CYS A 453 24.89 9.08 33.34
C CYS A 453 25.91 9.78 34.25
N HIS A 454 25.46 10.71 35.09
CA HIS A 454 26.28 11.31 36.16
C HIS A 454 27.00 10.28 37.05
N CYS A 455 26.58 9.02 37.01
CA CYS A 455 27.19 7.90 37.71
C CYS A 455 28.47 7.32 37.07
N GLY A 456 28.89 7.74 35.87
CA GLY A 456 30.13 7.26 35.22
C GLY A 456 30.16 5.77 34.82
N GLY A 457 29.05 5.02 35.00
CA GLY A 457 29.00 3.60 34.69
C GLY A 457 29.03 3.32 33.18
N THR A 458 29.98 2.50 32.73
CA THR A 458 30.05 2.01 31.35
C THR A 458 28.91 1.02 31.07
N ALA A 459 28.23 1.25 29.95
CA ALA A 459 26.85 0.81 29.73
C ALA A 459 26.73 -0.37 28.76
N GLU A 460 27.57 -1.40 28.89
CA GLU A 460 27.47 -2.53 27.96
C GLU A 460 26.22 -3.40 28.22
N ASP A 461 25.68 -3.43 29.45
CA ASP A 461 24.49 -4.25 29.80
C ASP A 461 23.28 -3.51 30.40
N ILE A 462 23.34 -2.18 30.58
CA ILE A 462 22.26 -1.47 31.27
C ILE A 462 21.09 -1.15 30.32
N ARG A 463 19.89 -1.71 30.60
CA ARG A 463 18.64 -1.26 29.98
C ARG A 463 18.31 0.16 30.44
N PHE A 464 18.60 1.15 29.60
CA PHE A 464 18.24 2.54 29.86
C PHE A 464 16.73 2.73 30.03
N ARG A 465 16.34 3.51 31.03
CA ARG A 465 14.96 3.92 31.31
C ARG A 465 14.71 5.26 30.63
N GLN A 466 13.64 5.35 29.85
CA GLN A 466 13.26 6.57 29.15
C GLN A 466 12.41 7.47 30.06
N CYS A 467 12.60 8.79 30.00
CA CYS A 467 11.73 9.74 30.69
C CYS A 467 10.29 9.57 30.20
N ALA A 468 9.33 9.36 31.10
CA ALA A 468 7.92 9.17 30.72
C ALA A 468 7.28 10.45 30.13
N GLY A 469 7.80 11.63 30.47
CA GLY A 469 7.31 12.92 30.01
C GLY A 469 7.74 13.24 28.58
N CYS A 470 8.99 13.65 28.37
CA CYS A 470 9.50 14.02 27.04
C CYS A 470 9.77 12.80 26.15
N GLN A 471 10.09 11.65 26.74
CA GLN A 471 10.55 10.46 26.03
C GLN A 471 11.77 10.72 25.12
N VAL A 472 12.54 11.77 25.35
CA VAL A 472 13.79 12.03 24.63
C VAL A 472 14.95 11.49 25.45
N VAL A 473 15.04 11.95 26.70
CA VAL A 473 16.11 11.63 27.64
C VAL A 473 15.97 10.22 28.18
N ARG A 474 17.10 9.53 28.33
CA ARG A 474 17.17 8.22 28.98
C ARG A 474 18.20 8.22 30.10
N TYR A 475 17.93 7.43 31.13
CA TYR A 475 18.70 7.34 32.36
C TYR A 475 19.09 5.89 32.62
N CYS A 476 20.28 5.66 33.18
CA CYS A 476 20.69 4.30 33.54
C CYS A 476 19.91 3.77 34.77
N SER A 477 19.38 4.66 35.62
CA SER A 477 18.75 4.31 36.90
C SER A 477 17.69 5.33 37.31
N LYS A 478 16.80 4.93 38.24
CA LYS A 478 15.82 5.85 38.86
C LYS A 478 16.48 6.96 39.69
N ARG A 479 17.70 6.74 40.19
CA ARG A 479 18.46 7.74 40.94
C ARG A 479 18.85 8.88 40.01
N CYS A 480 19.53 8.56 38.90
CA CYS A 480 19.97 9.57 37.93
C CYS A 480 18.80 10.32 37.29
N GLN A 481 17.65 9.65 37.09
CA GLN A 481 16.43 10.33 36.67
C GLN A 481 15.94 11.36 37.70
N ARG A 482 15.91 11.02 38.99
CA ARG A 482 15.51 11.97 40.04
C ARG A 482 16.50 13.12 40.16
N ASP A 483 17.79 12.83 40.13
CA ASP A 483 18.84 13.83 40.26
C ASP A 483 18.74 14.86 39.10
N SER A 484 18.69 14.39 37.85
CA SER A 484 18.47 15.24 36.66
C SER A 484 17.13 15.98 36.70
N TRP A 485 16.05 15.34 37.20
CA TRP A 485 14.74 15.99 37.36
C TRP A 485 14.80 17.19 38.31
N HIS A 486 15.52 17.08 39.42
CA HIS A 486 15.64 18.15 40.40
C HIS A 486 16.62 19.24 39.98
N SER A 487 17.63 18.93 39.16
CA SER A 487 18.63 19.92 38.75
C SER A 487 18.15 20.79 37.57
N HIS A 488 17.85 20.21 36.42
CA HIS A 488 17.45 20.97 35.22
C HIS A 488 16.30 20.33 34.42
N HIS A 489 16.17 19.00 34.44
CA HIS A 489 15.31 18.30 33.49
C HIS A 489 13.83 18.61 33.66
N ARG A 490 13.37 18.95 34.87
CA ARG A 490 11.97 19.38 35.07
C ARG A 490 11.60 20.55 34.17
N LEU A 491 12.54 21.48 33.93
CA LEU A 491 12.34 22.64 33.08
C LEU A 491 12.39 22.24 31.60
N SER A 492 13.50 21.64 31.17
CA SER A 492 13.73 21.25 29.76
C SER A 492 12.77 20.17 29.26
N CYS A 493 12.22 19.31 30.12
CA CYS A 493 11.31 18.23 29.73
C CYS A 493 10.09 18.76 28.96
N ASN A 494 9.51 19.89 29.37
CA ASN A 494 8.37 20.49 28.66
C ASN A 494 8.78 21.02 27.28
N PHE A 495 9.96 21.64 27.17
CA PHE A 495 10.49 22.14 25.90
C PHE A 495 10.91 21.01 24.96
N LEU A 496 11.54 19.96 25.46
CA LEU A 496 11.84 18.74 24.70
C LEU A 496 10.56 18.07 24.21
N LYS A 497 9.53 18.01 25.05
CA LYS A 497 8.21 17.49 24.64
C LYS A 497 7.59 18.37 23.54
N ALA A 498 7.69 19.69 23.65
CA ALA A 498 7.24 20.62 22.61
C ALA A 498 8.07 20.53 21.31
N ALA A 499 9.37 20.24 21.42
CA ALA A 499 10.28 20.14 20.29
C ALA A 499 10.16 18.83 19.52
N VAL A 500 9.76 17.75 20.19
CA VAL A 500 9.41 16.51 19.50
C VAL A 500 7.94 16.47 19.10
N GLY A 501 7.05 17.15 19.82
CA GLY A 501 5.59 17.11 19.68
C GLY A 501 4.91 16.23 20.74
N SER A 502 3.70 16.60 21.18
CA SER A 502 2.96 15.92 22.25
C SER A 502 2.40 14.54 21.88
N SER A 503 2.10 14.32 20.60
CA SER A 503 1.52 13.10 20.03
C SER A 503 2.44 12.44 19.00
N THR A 504 3.71 12.85 18.94
CA THR A 504 4.58 12.45 17.83
C THR A 504 5.14 11.04 17.99
N PRO A 505 5.16 10.28 16.89
CA PRO A 505 5.75 8.97 16.86
C PRO A 505 7.25 9.01 17.16
N HIS A 506 7.77 7.89 17.65
CA HIS A 506 9.17 7.65 18.06
C HIS A 506 10.25 8.20 17.09
N ARG A 507 9.92 8.39 15.81
CA ARG A 507 10.81 8.92 14.76
C ARG A 507 11.22 10.39 14.91
N MET A 508 10.34 11.26 15.42
CA MET A 508 10.71 12.67 15.63
C MET A 508 11.80 12.78 16.68
N LYS A 509 11.67 11.98 17.74
CA LYS A 509 12.66 11.88 18.83
C LYS A 509 14.03 11.45 18.32
N ARG A 510 14.07 10.51 17.36
CA ARG A 510 15.31 10.09 16.68
C ARG A 510 15.88 11.17 15.76
N SER A 511 15.04 12.03 15.19
CA SER A 511 15.45 13.06 14.22
C SER A 511 15.80 14.40 14.90
N LEU A 512 15.63 14.52 16.22
CA LEU A 512 15.76 15.79 16.94
C LEU A 512 17.14 16.48 16.75
N ARG A 513 18.25 15.71 16.73
CA ARG A 513 19.61 16.26 16.47
C ARG A 513 19.74 16.83 15.07
N LEU A 514 19.27 16.06 14.09
CA LEU A 514 19.29 16.48 12.70
C LEU A 514 18.46 17.76 12.54
N LEU A 515 17.26 17.81 13.13
CA LEU A 515 16.40 18.98 13.09
C LEU A 515 17.07 20.20 13.74
N ALA A 516 17.72 20.03 14.89
CA ALA A 516 18.49 21.10 15.55
C ALA A 516 19.65 21.60 14.68
N ALA A 517 20.42 20.69 14.06
CA ALA A 517 21.52 21.07 13.18
C ALA A 517 21.04 21.78 11.89
N VAL A 518 19.94 21.29 11.30
CA VAL A 518 19.29 21.91 10.15
C VAL A 518 18.73 23.28 10.51
N GLU A 519 18.12 23.43 11.68
CA GLU A 519 17.63 24.70 12.20
C GLU A 519 18.75 25.73 12.34
N VAL A 520 19.86 25.37 13.00
CA VAL A 520 21.03 26.26 13.16
C VAL A 520 21.59 26.69 11.80
N ALA A 521 21.80 25.73 10.88
CA ALA A 521 22.31 26.02 9.55
C ALA A 521 21.36 26.89 8.73
N HIS A 522 20.04 26.68 8.87
CA HIS A 522 19.03 27.46 8.17
C HIS A 522 18.99 28.91 8.69
N LYS A 523 18.99 29.11 10.01
CA LYS A 523 19.09 30.44 10.64
C LYS A 523 20.33 31.18 10.16
N GLN A 524 21.48 30.51 10.19
CA GLN A 524 22.76 31.08 9.74
C GLN A 524 22.69 31.58 8.29
N ARG A 525 22.15 30.77 7.38
CA ARG A 525 22.05 31.11 5.96
C ARG A 525 21.06 32.26 5.69
N LYS A 526 20.06 32.44 6.57
CA LYS A 526 18.93 33.35 6.35
C LYS A 526 18.88 34.49 7.36
N TRP A 527 19.97 34.72 8.07
CA TRP A 527 20.03 35.61 9.22
C TRP A 527 19.52 37.02 8.92
N ASP A 528 20.05 37.66 7.88
CA ASP A 528 19.64 39.01 7.47
C ASP A 528 18.15 39.07 7.06
N ASN A 529 17.65 38.00 6.43
CA ASN A 529 16.23 37.93 6.09
C ASN A 529 15.35 37.83 7.34
N ILE A 530 15.76 37.01 8.30
CA ILE A 530 15.08 36.85 9.58
C ILE A 530 15.05 38.19 10.33
N LEU A 531 16.17 38.91 10.43
CA LEU A 531 16.23 40.22 11.08
C LEU A 531 15.25 41.23 10.46
N ARG A 532 15.15 41.28 9.12
CA ARG A 532 14.18 42.13 8.43
C ARG A 532 12.73 41.71 8.73
N LEU A 533 12.44 40.41 8.74
CA LEU A 533 11.10 39.91 9.08
C LEU A 533 10.73 40.20 10.53
N VAL A 534 11.70 40.13 11.45
CA VAL A 534 11.47 40.46 12.87
C VAL A 534 11.19 41.95 13.03
N ALA A 535 11.98 42.83 12.41
CA ALA A 535 11.71 44.27 12.44
C ALA A 535 10.32 44.62 11.87
N ALA A 536 9.94 43.99 10.74
CA ALA A 536 8.61 44.15 10.18
C ALA A 536 7.50 43.63 11.11
N ALA A 537 7.73 42.51 11.80
CA ALA A 537 6.79 41.95 12.76
C ALA A 537 6.69 42.80 14.05
N GLN A 538 7.77 43.44 14.51
CA GLN A 538 7.73 44.38 15.64
C GLN A 538 6.86 45.60 15.35
N CYS A 539 6.93 46.12 14.12
CA CYS A 539 6.01 47.17 13.66
C CYS A 539 4.56 46.69 13.59
N LYS A 540 4.36 45.43 13.16
CA LYS A 540 3.02 44.84 13.01
C LYS A 540 2.37 44.45 14.34
N TYR A 541 3.17 44.06 15.33
CA TYR A 541 2.73 43.54 16.63
C TYR A 541 3.46 44.30 17.76
N PRO A 542 3.11 45.57 18.01
CA PRO A 542 3.82 46.41 18.98
C PRO A 542 3.72 45.91 20.43
N GLU A 543 2.66 45.17 20.78
CA GLU A 543 2.47 44.58 22.12
C GLU A 543 3.34 43.32 22.34
N ASP A 544 3.89 42.77 21.25
CA ASP A 544 4.61 41.49 21.23
C ASP A 544 6.08 41.66 20.85
N GLN A 545 6.66 42.87 20.96
CA GLN A 545 8.03 43.14 20.48
C GLN A 545 9.07 42.19 21.09
N GLU A 546 8.92 41.86 22.37
CA GLU A 546 9.76 40.91 23.11
C GLU A 546 9.22 39.49 23.08
N ARG A 547 8.10 39.26 22.39
CA ARG A 547 7.36 37.99 22.33
C ARG A 547 7.27 37.42 20.92
N LEU A 548 8.23 37.75 20.05
CA LEU A 548 8.25 37.25 18.68
C LEU A 548 8.98 35.90 18.57
N VAL A 549 8.43 35.04 17.71
CA VAL A 549 8.95 33.71 17.39
C VAL A 549 9.20 33.62 15.89
N VAL A 550 10.37 33.09 15.52
CA VAL A 550 10.75 32.84 14.13
C VAL A 550 10.25 31.47 13.69
N GLU A 551 9.30 31.45 12.77
CA GLU A 551 8.76 30.25 12.16
C GLU A 551 9.59 29.83 10.94
N LEU A 552 10.21 28.65 11.00
CA LEU A 552 11.01 28.07 9.93
C LEU A 552 10.25 26.92 9.25
N ALA A 553 9.70 27.17 8.06
CA ALA A 553 9.08 26.13 7.23
C ALA A 553 10.15 25.41 6.42
N LEU A 554 10.75 24.37 7.00
CA LEU A 554 11.90 23.68 6.41
C LEU A 554 11.60 23.04 5.05
N ASP A 555 10.35 22.57 4.87
CA ASP A 555 9.90 21.95 3.62
C ASP A 555 9.63 22.97 2.50
N LYS A 556 9.17 24.18 2.86
CA LYS A 556 8.92 25.28 1.91
C LYS A 556 10.10 26.23 1.74
N ARG A 557 11.11 26.12 2.60
CA ARG A 557 12.22 27.07 2.72
C ARG A 557 11.73 28.51 2.89
N GLN A 558 10.68 28.66 3.69
CA GLN A 558 10.05 29.94 3.96
C GLN A 558 10.22 30.27 5.44
N GLU A 559 10.53 31.54 5.71
CA GLU A 559 10.62 32.06 7.07
C GLU A 559 9.46 33.04 7.31
N SER A 560 8.89 33.05 8.51
CA SER A 560 7.93 34.06 8.95
C SER A 560 8.11 34.35 10.44
N VAL A 561 7.53 35.44 10.93
CA VAL A 561 7.63 35.84 12.34
C VAL A 561 6.23 36.09 12.89
N ARG A 562 5.93 35.49 14.04
CA ARG A 562 4.61 35.59 14.69
C ARG A 562 4.76 35.77 16.21
N PRO A 563 3.73 36.29 16.90
CA PRO A 563 3.69 36.33 18.36
C PRO A 563 3.76 34.93 19.00
N LEU A 564 4.38 34.83 20.17
CA LEU A 564 4.50 33.59 20.96
C LEU A 564 3.14 33.01 21.34
N ARG A 565 2.14 33.86 21.62
CA ARG A 565 0.76 33.44 21.91
C ARG A 565 0.17 32.48 20.87
N ASP A 566 0.58 32.57 19.60
CA ASP A 566 0.12 31.68 18.53
C ASP A 566 0.63 30.23 18.71
N TYR A 567 1.60 30.00 19.59
CA TYR A 567 2.27 28.71 19.80
C TYR A 567 2.15 28.17 21.24
N LEU A 568 1.39 28.82 22.12
CA LEU A 568 1.26 28.38 23.52
C LEU A 568 0.70 26.97 23.68
N PHE A 569 -0.07 26.50 22.70
CA PHE A 569 -0.60 25.14 22.66
C PHE A 569 0.50 24.06 22.68
N LEU A 570 1.75 24.40 22.32
CA LEU A 570 2.89 23.47 22.38
C LEU A 570 3.35 23.16 23.82
N PHE A 571 3.10 24.08 24.77
CA PHE A 571 3.72 24.04 26.09
C PHE A 571 2.82 23.47 27.20
N ASN A 572 1.70 22.81 26.84
CA ASN A 572 0.82 22.05 27.75
C ASN A 572 0.59 22.72 29.13
N GLY A 573 -0.10 23.85 29.14
CA GLY A 573 -0.57 24.49 30.37
C GLY A 573 0.39 25.49 31.00
N LEU A 574 1.54 25.78 30.38
CA LEU A 574 2.31 26.97 30.72
C LEU A 574 1.62 28.22 30.19
N SER A 575 1.53 29.25 31.02
CA SER A 575 1.15 30.60 30.62
C SER A 575 2.22 31.23 29.73
N GLU A 576 1.84 32.26 28.97
CA GLU A 576 2.79 32.98 28.11
C GLU A 576 3.97 33.55 28.88
N ASN A 577 3.72 34.21 30.02
CA ASN A 577 4.76 34.78 30.86
C ASN A 577 5.70 33.68 31.40
N GLU A 578 5.19 32.53 31.83
CA GLU A 578 6.06 31.44 32.25
C GLU A 578 6.96 30.92 31.11
N VAL A 579 6.46 30.89 29.87
CA VAL A 579 7.30 30.51 28.72
C VAL A 579 8.37 31.57 28.47
N VAL A 580 8.00 32.85 28.46
CA VAL A 580 8.93 33.97 28.29
C VAL A 580 9.99 33.97 29.38
N ASP A 581 9.59 33.93 30.65
CA ASP A 581 10.50 33.93 31.81
C ASP A 581 11.49 32.78 31.73
N ARG A 582 11.02 31.57 31.36
CA ARG A 582 11.89 30.40 31.21
C ARG A 582 12.87 30.53 30.05
N LEU A 583 12.44 31.07 28.92
CA LEU A 583 13.32 31.30 27.76
C LEU A 583 14.34 32.42 28.04
N SER A 584 13.91 33.51 28.69
CA SER A 584 14.75 34.66 29.01
C SER A 584 15.71 34.41 30.17
N SER A 585 15.34 33.55 31.13
CA SER A 585 16.21 33.15 32.25
C SER A 585 17.32 32.18 31.86
N TRP A 586 17.24 31.56 30.67
CA TRP A 586 18.24 30.60 30.24
C TRP A 586 19.57 31.32 30.05
N PRO A 587 20.60 31.01 30.86
CA PRO A 587 21.86 31.73 30.78
C PRO A 587 22.44 31.44 29.42
N ASP A 588 22.54 32.54 28.73
CA ASP A 588 22.90 32.61 27.36
C ASP A 588 24.27 31.93 27.21
N THR A 589 24.36 30.87 26.41
CA THR A 589 25.59 30.50 25.73
C THR A 589 25.93 31.58 24.67
N ARG A 590 25.91 32.83 25.13
CA ARG A 590 26.06 34.13 24.46
C ARG A 590 27.36 34.17 23.65
N GLY A 591 28.36 33.40 24.07
CA GLY A 591 29.71 33.40 23.50
C GLY A 591 29.97 32.42 22.35
N GLN A 592 29.09 31.45 22.04
CA GLN A 592 29.37 30.47 20.95
C GLN A 592 28.68 30.78 19.62
N LEU A 593 27.68 31.66 19.61
CA LEU A 593 26.95 32.11 18.41
C LEU A 593 26.87 33.65 18.37
N GLU A 594 27.98 34.34 18.65
CA GLU A 594 28.11 35.81 18.85
C GLU A 594 27.63 36.72 17.70
N GLY A 595 27.01 36.19 16.63
CA GLY A 595 26.45 36.98 15.52
C GLY A 595 25.00 36.66 15.17
N LEU A 596 24.35 35.72 15.87
CA LEU A 596 23.03 35.18 15.50
C LEU A 596 21.98 35.40 16.61
N GLN A 597 22.14 36.45 17.42
CA GLN A 597 21.08 36.93 18.29
C GLN A 597 20.38 38.14 17.66
N GLY A 598 19.08 37.97 17.45
CA GLY A 598 18.17 39.00 16.93
C GLY A 598 17.09 39.27 17.97
N PRO A 599 16.22 40.26 17.74
CA PRO A 599 15.27 40.72 18.75
C PRO A 599 14.02 39.81 18.87
N PHE A 600 14.22 38.50 18.95
CA PHE A 600 13.19 37.47 19.03
C PHE A 600 13.54 36.39 20.06
N LEU A 601 12.52 35.77 20.68
CA LEU A 601 12.70 34.83 21.79
C LEU A 601 13.28 33.48 21.37
N CYS A 602 12.69 32.89 20.35
CA CYS A 602 13.00 31.54 19.93
C CYS A 602 12.54 31.30 18.50
N SER A 603 12.79 30.09 18.01
CA SER A 603 12.26 29.61 16.74
C SER A 603 11.27 28.48 16.95
N VAL A 604 10.41 28.31 15.97
CA VAL A 604 9.50 27.18 15.84
C VAL A 604 9.72 26.60 14.45
N ILE A 605 9.90 25.29 14.39
CA ILE A 605 10.01 24.57 13.13
C ILE A 605 8.62 24.15 12.69
N THR A 606 8.31 24.42 11.42
CA THR A 606 7.12 23.88 10.78
C THR A 606 7.53 22.88 9.72
N ILE A 607 6.97 21.69 9.83
CA ILE A 607 7.13 20.62 8.84
C ILE A 607 5.74 20.42 8.26
N HIS A 608 5.51 20.90 7.04
CA HIS A 608 4.23 20.62 6.41
C HIS A 608 4.20 19.17 5.98
N ASP A 609 3.48 18.37 6.75
CA ASP A 609 2.93 17.18 6.19
C ASP A 609 1.75 17.57 5.30
N ARG A 610 1.86 17.42 3.97
CA ARG A 610 0.79 17.71 2.99
C ARG A 610 -0.62 17.25 3.38
N TYR A 611 -0.74 16.27 4.29
CA TYR A 611 -2.01 15.65 4.66
C TYR A 611 -2.29 15.59 6.15
N TRP A 612 -1.27 15.62 7.01
CA TRP A 612 -1.49 15.82 8.45
C TRP A 612 -1.57 17.31 8.75
N SER A 613 -2.23 17.67 9.85
CA SER A 613 -2.10 19.02 10.41
C SER A 613 -0.63 19.42 10.42
N ARG A 614 -0.32 20.63 9.94
CA ARG A 614 1.01 21.25 10.01
C ARG A 614 1.68 20.89 11.34
N GLN A 615 2.78 20.14 11.31
CA GLN A 615 3.51 19.81 12.52
C GLN A 615 4.32 21.02 12.92
N ILE A 616 4.04 21.52 14.11
CA ILE A 616 4.68 22.69 14.68
C ILE A 616 5.48 22.20 15.87
N LEU A 617 6.80 22.42 15.84
CA LEU A 617 7.75 21.96 16.83
C LEU A 617 8.45 23.16 17.45
N PHE A 618 8.54 23.21 18.78
CA PHE A 618 9.41 24.18 19.44
C PHE A 618 10.87 23.93 19.06
N SER A 619 11.68 24.98 18.92
CA SER A 619 13.10 24.93 18.53
C SER A 619 13.84 23.69 19.07
N PRO A 620 14.12 22.68 18.23
CA PRO A 620 14.95 21.53 18.58
C PRO A 620 16.32 21.91 19.11
N CYS A 621 16.98 22.94 18.56
CA CYS A 621 18.28 23.37 19.07
C CYS A 621 18.14 23.92 20.50
N MET A 622 17.21 24.84 20.74
CA MET A 622 17.01 25.44 22.06
C MET A 622 16.61 24.39 23.10
N ALA A 623 15.70 23.47 22.75
CA ALA A 623 15.28 22.42 23.67
C ALA A 623 16.41 21.46 24.05
N LEU A 624 17.34 21.21 23.12
CA LEU A 624 18.53 20.39 23.37
C LEU A 624 19.57 21.14 24.21
N ASP A 625 19.82 22.41 23.91
CA ASP A 625 20.73 23.26 24.70
C ASP A 625 20.21 23.41 26.13
N MET A 626 18.88 23.52 26.30
CA MET A 626 18.21 23.52 27.60
C MET A 626 18.45 22.25 28.42
N GLU A 627 18.57 21.10 27.76
CA GLU A 627 18.87 19.86 28.46
C GLU A 627 20.35 19.74 28.80
N ILE A 628 21.24 20.14 27.90
CA ILE A 628 22.67 19.93 28.07
C ILE A 628 23.33 20.92 29.03
N TYR A 629 22.94 22.19 28.97
CA TYR A 629 23.62 23.25 29.71
C TYR A 629 22.91 23.67 31.00
N GLY A 630 21.83 22.97 31.38
CA GLY A 630 21.00 23.36 32.52
C GLY A 630 21.66 23.25 33.88
N ASP A 631 22.55 22.28 34.08
CA ASP A 631 23.28 22.14 35.34
C ASP A 631 24.28 23.29 35.56
N SER A 632 24.81 23.88 34.46
CA SER A 632 25.77 24.98 34.52
C SER A 632 25.12 26.29 34.99
N ALA A 633 23.84 26.47 34.64
CA ALA A 633 23.05 27.66 34.95
C ALA A 633 22.80 27.82 36.46
N THR A 634 22.47 26.72 37.14
CA THR A 634 22.06 26.74 38.54
C THR A 634 23.21 26.89 39.53
N ASN A 635 24.43 26.58 39.11
CA ASN A 635 25.64 26.64 39.96
C ASN A 635 26.39 27.98 39.86
N ALA A 636 26.01 28.86 38.93
CA ALA A 636 26.48 30.24 38.91
C ALA A 636 25.64 31.07 39.89
N GLN A 637 25.91 30.94 41.20
CA GLN A 637 25.45 31.96 42.15
C GLN A 637 26.21 33.28 41.87
N PRO A 638 25.55 34.45 41.94
CA PRO A 638 26.19 35.74 41.71
C PRO A 638 27.31 36.05 42.72
#